data_AF-A0A8J7JWI3-F1
#
_entry.id   AF-A0A8J7JWI3-F1
#
_cell.length_a   1.000
_cell.length_b   1.000
_cell.length_c   1.000
_cell.angle_alpha   90.00
_cell.angle_beta   90.00
_cell.angle_gamma   90.00
#
_symmetry.space_group_name_H-M   'P 1'
#
loop_
_entity.id
_entity.type
_entity.pdbx_description
1 polymer ?
#
loop_
_entity_poly.entity_id
_entity_poly.type
_entity_poly.pdbx_seq_one_letter_code
_entity_poly.pdbx_strand_id
1 'polypeptide(L)'
;MDLILCHTTADFDTLGAAVGLTRLHPGARVVLTGGSHPTVRDFLALHRDEYALIERRSVNPDTIRTITVVDTQWRDRLGKAAEWLDLPNVTIRLYDHHVDAKGDIAATQTQVEAVGSTSTLIAEQLQAQQIQLTPTEATVMALGIHVDTGSLTFDHVTVRDAAALTWLMQQGASISAIADYVEPGLSPHLQDWLATALDYLHTETVQGLAIAWVLLPMDSFVPGLSNLASRILSLTDSDVLLLAASYPTTDANEKRLTVIGRSRSRASTTGAEGINLGDLFQPWGGGGHARAASLNARGVDPDETLSQLVTQLKAQVPHPPVARELMSSPVRTIRPDTTIAEAQRTLLRYGHSGLSVVNEQGQLTGVISRRDLDIALHHGFSHAPVKGYMTTNLKTIAPDTTLPEIESLMVTYDIGRLPVLDAENLVGIVTRTDVLRQIHQAQAMSDGQRAGDRPSGLCPLPHVVRDLVRDRMTSPLWTLLMQAAAAAEQRGWQLYLVGGAVRDLLLANPDEALLLKDVDLVVDGFHRAADQAAGVELARALQQQYPSVRLQVHGRFQTAALLWHNDPEFDSLWIDIATARTEFYPYPAANPVVEASSIRQDLYRRDFTINALALRLTPPRTGELLDFFGGLLDLQARHIRVLHANSLIEDPTRIYRAVRFAVRLGFQIDPQTEGYIRHAIASGIYHRIQAEMDKTPALQTRLRRELKLILEASYWKAAIQLLDNLGALRCIHPTLELDDVLWKQLRQVDRCLIRFDQPASLEHWQVLLEVLLTHLSKDDRVKVAENLQLPADSIHRLQQLEGVQAELKHKWPDCQRPSQVAALLSQYDLQTLILLAVRADRPTRKQIWRYLTDWATVKAPLDGNDLKRLGYKPGKPFKQILDAVMAATLDGTISDRADAEVFVQTHFPKP
;
A
#
# COMPACT_ATOMS: atom_id res chain seq x y z
N MET A 1 -48.13 2.66 32.73
CA MET A 1 -47.02 3.58 33.06
C MET A 1 -45.89 3.28 32.12
N ASP A 2 -45.32 4.32 31.55
CA ASP A 2 -44.21 4.23 30.62
C ASP A 2 -42.99 4.77 31.38
N LEU A 3 -41.96 3.94 31.55
CA LEU A 3 -40.84 4.22 32.44
C LEU A 3 -39.54 4.34 31.65
N ILE A 4 -38.67 5.23 32.10
CA ILE A 4 -37.30 5.38 31.60
C ILE A 4 -36.36 5.07 32.77
N LEU A 5 -35.48 4.08 32.60
CA LEU A 5 -34.57 3.58 33.63
C LEU A 5 -33.14 4.03 33.35
N CYS A 6 -32.56 4.75 34.31
CA CYS A 6 -31.12 5.04 34.33
C CYS A 6 -30.35 3.88 35.00
N HIS A 7 -29.06 3.77 34.70
CA HIS A 7 -28.19 2.82 35.41
C HIS A 7 -27.99 3.19 36.91
N THR A 8 -27.44 2.28 37.69
CA THR A 8 -27.38 2.33 39.17
C THR A 8 -26.67 3.56 39.72
N THR A 9 -25.73 4.12 38.98
CA THR A 9 -24.98 5.34 39.35
C THR A 9 -25.24 6.42 38.31
N ALA A 10 -26.46 6.96 38.27
CA ALA A 10 -26.87 7.85 37.18
C ALA A 10 -25.96 9.08 37.04
N ASP A 11 -25.25 9.19 35.93
CA ASP A 11 -24.47 10.35 35.52
C ASP A 11 -25.30 11.32 34.65
N PHE A 12 -24.64 12.34 34.11
CA PHE A 12 -25.32 13.35 33.31
C PHE A 12 -25.75 12.82 31.94
N ASP A 13 -25.10 11.79 31.38
CA ASP A 13 -25.49 11.27 30.08
C ASP A 13 -26.80 10.48 30.18
N THR A 14 -26.87 9.54 31.13
CA THR A 14 -28.10 8.79 31.36
C THR A 14 -29.26 9.70 31.80
N LEU A 15 -28.99 10.73 32.62
CA LEU A 15 -30.02 11.69 33.04
C LEU A 15 -30.46 12.58 31.88
N GLY A 16 -29.53 13.11 31.09
CA GLY A 16 -29.79 13.95 29.92
C GLY A 16 -30.63 13.21 28.88
N ALA A 17 -30.22 12.00 28.51
CA ALA A 17 -30.96 11.13 27.61
C ALA A 17 -32.36 10.81 28.16
N ALA A 18 -32.49 10.49 29.45
CA ALA A 18 -33.78 10.20 30.08
C ALA A 18 -34.72 11.39 30.06
N VAL A 19 -34.23 12.60 30.36
CA VAL A 19 -35.02 13.83 30.31
C VAL A 19 -35.48 14.12 28.88
N GLY A 20 -34.59 14.03 27.88
CA GLY A 20 -34.97 14.21 26.48
C GLY A 20 -36.03 13.20 26.01
N LEU A 21 -35.95 11.94 26.46
CA LEU A 21 -36.93 10.91 26.15
C LEU A 21 -38.32 11.19 26.73
N THR A 22 -38.44 11.91 27.86
CA THR A 22 -39.76 12.32 28.37
C THR A 22 -40.49 13.26 27.42
N ARG A 23 -39.76 13.98 26.55
CA ARG A 23 -40.31 14.85 25.51
C ARG A 23 -40.67 14.09 24.24
N LEU A 24 -39.88 13.07 23.87
CA LEU A 24 -40.23 12.14 22.78
C LEU A 24 -41.43 11.24 23.14
N HIS A 25 -41.62 10.95 24.43
CA HIS A 25 -42.69 10.10 24.94
C HIS A 25 -43.47 10.82 26.05
N PRO A 26 -44.42 11.70 25.67
CA PRO A 26 -45.22 12.45 26.63
C PRO A 26 -45.93 11.53 27.63
N GLY A 27 -45.72 11.79 28.93
CA GLY A 27 -46.29 11.00 30.01
C GLY A 27 -45.37 9.90 30.58
N ALA A 28 -44.19 9.70 29.98
CA ALA A 28 -43.16 8.84 30.55
C ALA A 28 -42.59 9.41 31.86
N ARG A 29 -42.13 8.54 32.77
CA ARG A 29 -41.51 8.91 34.05
C ARG A 29 -40.10 8.33 34.17
N VAL A 30 -39.17 9.11 34.70
CA VAL A 30 -37.77 8.71 34.88
C VAL A 30 -37.58 8.09 36.27
N VAL A 31 -36.91 6.94 36.33
CA VAL A 31 -36.61 6.21 37.57
C VAL A 31 -35.10 6.07 37.73
N LEU A 32 -34.56 6.61 38.83
CA LEU A 32 -33.17 6.40 39.24
C LEU A 32 -33.08 5.09 40.04
N THR A 33 -32.42 4.08 39.48
CA THR A 33 -32.54 2.68 39.93
C THR A 33 -31.67 2.33 41.15
N GLY A 34 -30.54 3.01 41.35
CA GLY A 34 -29.61 2.80 42.47
C GLY A 34 -29.13 4.07 43.19
N GLY A 35 -29.22 5.23 42.53
CA GLY A 35 -28.74 6.52 43.02
C GLY A 35 -28.28 7.41 41.85
N SER A 36 -27.60 8.52 42.16
CA SER A 36 -26.97 9.40 41.17
C SER A 36 -25.52 9.68 41.52
N HIS A 37 -24.70 9.93 40.51
CA HIS A 37 -23.33 10.42 40.67
C HIS A 37 -23.34 11.72 41.51
N PRO A 38 -22.33 11.99 42.36
CA PRO A 38 -22.33 13.14 43.26
C PRO A 38 -22.67 14.48 42.58
N THR A 39 -22.10 14.75 41.41
CA THR A 39 -22.37 15.98 40.63
C THR A 39 -23.83 16.06 40.17
N VAL A 40 -24.41 14.94 39.74
CA VAL A 40 -25.83 14.85 39.35
C VAL A 40 -26.74 14.99 40.55
N ARG A 41 -26.36 14.43 41.71
CA ARG A 41 -27.10 14.59 42.96
C ARG A 41 -27.16 16.06 43.37
N ASP A 42 -26.04 16.76 43.28
CA ASP A 42 -25.94 18.17 43.65
C ASP A 42 -26.73 19.05 42.66
N PHE A 43 -26.71 18.72 41.37
CA PHE A 43 -27.56 19.35 40.36
C PHE A 43 -29.06 19.11 40.61
N LEU A 44 -29.46 17.85 40.86
CA LEU A 44 -30.85 17.50 41.15
C LEU A 44 -31.34 18.10 42.46
N ALA A 45 -30.47 18.37 43.45
CA ALA A 45 -30.89 19.03 44.68
C ALA A 45 -31.55 20.40 44.43
N LEU A 46 -31.20 21.07 43.34
CA LEU A 46 -31.76 22.38 42.96
C LEU A 46 -32.81 22.28 41.84
N HIS A 47 -32.73 21.25 40.98
CA HIS A 47 -33.54 21.15 39.75
C HIS A 47 -34.52 19.96 39.71
N ARG A 48 -34.67 19.20 40.81
CA ARG A 48 -35.46 17.95 40.82
C ARG A 48 -36.89 18.11 40.32
N ASP A 49 -37.56 19.19 40.75
CA ASP A 49 -38.98 19.43 40.49
C ASP A 49 -39.27 19.81 39.03
N GLU A 50 -38.22 20.07 38.25
CA GLU A 50 -38.32 20.41 36.83
C GLU A 50 -38.39 19.17 35.94
N TYR A 51 -38.08 17.98 36.47
CA TYR A 51 -38.02 16.73 35.72
C TYR A 51 -39.11 15.76 36.18
N ALA A 52 -39.58 14.91 35.26
CA ALA A 52 -40.60 13.90 35.53
C ALA A 52 -40.07 12.67 36.29
N LEU A 53 -39.33 12.90 37.38
CA LEU A 53 -38.71 11.88 38.22
C LEU A 53 -39.74 11.24 39.16
N ILE A 54 -39.71 9.90 39.28
CA ILE A 54 -40.51 9.15 40.25
C ILE A 54 -39.61 8.19 41.03
N GLU A 55 -39.89 8.05 42.32
CA GLU A 55 -39.16 7.09 43.15
C GLU A 55 -39.60 5.66 42.86
N ARG A 56 -38.67 4.71 42.89
CA ARG A 56 -38.92 3.28 42.64
C ARG A 56 -40.08 2.72 43.48
N ARG A 57 -40.21 3.16 44.73
CA ARG A 57 -41.28 2.73 45.66
C ARG A 57 -42.68 3.19 45.27
N SER A 58 -42.78 4.21 44.40
CA SER A 58 -44.04 4.79 43.94
C SER A 58 -44.50 4.20 42.60
N VAL A 59 -43.73 3.27 42.03
CA VAL A 59 -44.07 2.58 40.78
C VAL A 59 -44.88 1.31 41.10
N ASN A 60 -46.04 1.16 40.46
CA ASN A 60 -46.82 -0.08 40.52
C ASN A 60 -46.44 -1.00 39.34
N PRO A 61 -45.79 -2.16 39.57
CA PRO A 61 -45.34 -3.08 38.52
C PRO A 61 -46.45 -3.54 37.57
N ASP A 62 -47.67 -3.76 38.07
CA ASP A 62 -48.81 -4.27 37.28
C ASP A 62 -49.31 -3.26 36.25
N THR A 63 -48.93 -2.00 36.40
CA THR A 63 -49.36 -0.92 35.50
C THR A 63 -48.32 -0.60 34.43
N ILE A 64 -47.14 -1.22 34.45
CA ILE A 64 -46.04 -0.93 33.52
C ILE A 64 -46.40 -1.45 32.12
N ARG A 65 -46.26 -0.60 31.09
CA ARG A 65 -46.52 -0.95 29.69
C ARG A 65 -45.24 -0.93 28.85
N THR A 66 -44.39 0.06 29.09
CA THR A 66 -43.15 0.24 28.35
C THR A 66 -42.02 0.61 29.30
N ILE A 67 -40.86 -0.01 29.09
CA ILE A 67 -39.61 0.29 29.79
C ILE A 67 -38.59 0.73 28.75
N THR A 68 -38.00 1.92 28.93
CA THR A 68 -36.90 2.41 28.12
C THR A 68 -35.64 2.43 28.98
N VAL A 69 -34.59 1.74 28.56
CA VAL A 69 -33.29 1.70 29.23
C VAL A 69 -32.33 2.61 28.47
N VAL A 70 -31.61 3.45 29.21
CA VAL A 70 -30.65 4.42 28.66
C VAL A 70 -29.25 4.18 29.21
N ASP A 71 -28.25 4.30 28.33
CA ASP A 71 -26.82 4.33 28.68
C ASP A 71 -26.32 3.07 29.42
N THR A 72 -26.93 1.91 29.10
CA THR A 72 -26.46 0.59 29.53
C THR A 72 -27.19 -0.50 28.77
N GLN A 73 -26.49 -1.59 28.43
CA GLN A 73 -27.10 -2.82 27.89
C GLN A 73 -27.09 -3.99 28.89
N TRP A 74 -26.64 -3.74 30.13
CA TRP A 74 -26.44 -4.77 31.15
C TRP A 74 -27.50 -4.68 32.26
N ARG A 75 -28.07 -5.82 32.65
CA ARG A 75 -29.09 -5.94 33.70
C ARG A 75 -28.55 -5.63 35.09
N ASP A 76 -27.32 -6.01 35.39
CA ASP A 76 -26.66 -5.77 36.67
C ASP A 76 -26.56 -4.26 37.00
N ARG A 77 -26.40 -3.44 35.97
CA ARG A 77 -26.40 -1.98 36.03
C ARG A 77 -27.77 -1.36 36.30
N LEU A 78 -28.86 -2.13 36.35
CA LEU A 78 -30.20 -1.63 36.70
C LEU A 78 -30.63 -1.98 38.14
N GLY A 79 -29.79 -2.72 38.88
CA GLY A 79 -30.07 -3.12 40.25
C GLY A 79 -31.42 -3.82 40.41
N LYS A 80 -32.19 -3.46 41.44
CA LYS A 80 -33.51 -4.07 41.72
C LYS A 80 -34.59 -3.74 40.69
N ALA A 81 -34.37 -2.78 39.79
CA ALA A 81 -35.32 -2.47 38.73
C ALA A 81 -35.19 -3.45 37.54
N ALA A 82 -34.12 -4.26 37.48
CA ALA A 82 -33.94 -5.28 36.46
C ALA A 82 -35.07 -6.32 36.46
N GLU A 83 -35.67 -6.60 37.62
CA GLU A 83 -36.81 -7.52 37.78
C GLU A 83 -38.04 -7.10 36.95
N TRP A 84 -38.17 -5.81 36.62
CA TRP A 84 -39.29 -5.30 35.81
C TRP A 84 -39.16 -5.63 34.33
N LEU A 85 -37.96 -5.98 33.86
CA LEU A 85 -37.75 -6.43 32.48
C LEU A 85 -38.37 -7.81 32.22
N ASP A 86 -38.65 -8.57 33.28
CA ASP A 86 -39.22 -9.93 33.21
C ASP A 86 -40.76 -9.94 33.29
N LEU A 87 -41.41 -8.77 33.34
CA LEU A 87 -42.87 -8.67 33.42
C LEU A 87 -43.57 -9.06 32.10
N PRO A 88 -44.70 -9.80 32.16
CA PRO A 88 -45.43 -10.20 30.97
C PRO A 88 -46.07 -8.99 30.27
N ASN A 89 -46.00 -8.95 28.93
CA ASN A 89 -46.59 -7.91 28.07
C ASN A 89 -45.97 -6.49 28.19
N VAL A 90 -44.70 -6.37 28.62
CA VAL A 90 -43.98 -5.09 28.62
C VAL A 90 -43.13 -4.94 27.35
N THR A 91 -43.20 -3.76 26.71
CA THR A 91 -42.31 -3.40 25.59
C THR A 91 -41.02 -2.80 26.11
N ILE A 92 -39.87 -3.31 25.68
CA ILE A 92 -38.55 -2.83 26.14
C ILE A 92 -37.86 -2.07 25.00
N ARG A 93 -37.42 -0.84 25.27
CA ARG A 93 -36.60 0.00 24.38
C ARG A 93 -35.21 0.19 24.97
N LEU A 94 -34.18 0.16 24.16
CA LEU A 94 -32.79 0.30 24.58
C LEU A 94 -32.11 1.41 23.77
N TYR A 95 -31.53 2.39 24.46
CA TYR A 95 -30.71 3.45 23.89
C TYR A 95 -29.34 3.43 24.54
N ASP A 96 -28.29 3.29 23.75
CA ASP A 96 -26.91 3.30 24.23
C ASP A 96 -25.97 3.77 23.10
N HIS A 97 -24.78 4.20 23.45
CA HIS A 97 -23.74 4.60 22.49
C HIS A 97 -22.57 3.62 22.43
N HIS A 98 -22.54 2.60 23.30
CA HIS A 98 -21.51 1.55 23.35
C HIS A 98 -21.80 0.40 22.36
N VAL A 99 -21.38 0.53 21.09
CA VAL A 99 -21.66 -0.46 20.03
C VAL A 99 -21.00 -1.83 20.24
N ASP A 100 -19.87 -1.89 20.98
CA ASP A 100 -19.08 -3.12 21.16
C ASP A 100 -19.59 -4.03 22.31
N ALA A 101 -20.61 -3.60 23.07
CA ALA A 101 -21.13 -4.37 24.19
C ALA A 101 -22.24 -5.34 23.73
N LYS A 102 -22.03 -6.66 23.86
CA LYS A 102 -23.12 -7.66 23.76
C LYS A 102 -23.88 -7.70 25.08
N GLY A 103 -24.88 -6.82 25.24
CA GLY A 103 -25.72 -6.76 26.44
C GLY A 103 -26.59 -8.00 26.68
N ASP A 104 -27.09 -8.16 27.91
CA ASP A 104 -27.95 -9.25 28.37
C ASP A 104 -29.45 -8.84 28.46
N ILE A 105 -29.78 -7.61 28.06
CA ILE A 105 -31.15 -7.10 28.01
C ILE A 105 -31.80 -7.49 26.66
N ALA A 106 -32.83 -8.35 26.70
CA ALA A 106 -33.64 -8.71 25.54
C ALA A 106 -34.65 -7.59 25.18
N ALA A 107 -34.18 -6.54 24.50
CA ALA A 107 -35.01 -5.40 24.12
C ALA A 107 -35.87 -5.68 22.87
N THR A 108 -37.09 -5.13 22.85
CA THR A 108 -38.01 -5.16 21.69
C THR A 108 -37.58 -4.19 20.60
N GLN A 109 -36.97 -3.07 20.99
CA GLN A 109 -36.40 -2.06 20.09
C GLN A 109 -35.04 -1.62 20.65
N THR A 110 -34.04 -1.55 19.78
CA THR A 110 -32.67 -1.20 20.16
C THR A 110 -32.15 -0.12 19.23
N GLN A 111 -31.64 0.96 19.80
CA GLN A 111 -30.92 2.00 19.10
C GLN A 111 -29.56 2.18 19.77
N VAL A 112 -28.55 1.57 19.15
CA VAL A 112 -27.16 1.63 19.60
C VAL A 112 -26.33 2.15 18.44
N GLU A 113 -25.69 3.30 18.63
CA GLU A 113 -24.93 3.98 17.58
C GLU A 113 -23.63 4.54 18.15
N ALA A 114 -22.56 4.52 17.35
CA ALA A 114 -21.25 5.03 17.77
C ALA A 114 -21.24 6.57 17.79
N VAL A 115 -21.70 7.15 18.89
CA VAL A 115 -21.64 8.59 19.18
C VAL A 115 -20.98 8.85 20.52
N GLY A 116 -20.62 10.10 20.78
CA GLY A 116 -19.91 10.50 21.99
C GLY A 116 -20.74 10.47 23.27
N SER A 117 -22.07 10.39 23.18
CA SER A 117 -23.00 10.38 24.32
C SER A 117 -24.39 9.88 23.89
N THR A 118 -25.10 9.16 24.75
CA THR A 118 -26.49 8.73 24.50
C THR A 118 -27.43 9.94 24.33
N SER A 119 -27.16 11.04 25.05
CA SER A 119 -27.89 12.32 24.93
C SER A 119 -27.83 12.90 23.52
N THR A 120 -26.75 12.64 22.75
CA THR A 120 -26.64 13.03 21.33
C THR A 120 -27.73 12.38 20.48
N LEU A 121 -27.97 11.07 20.66
CA LEU A 121 -29.01 10.34 19.91
C LEU A 121 -30.41 10.89 20.17
N ILE A 122 -30.67 11.28 21.41
CA ILE A 122 -31.96 11.84 21.80
C ILE A 122 -32.12 13.26 21.28
N ALA A 123 -31.07 14.08 21.32
CA ALA A 123 -31.08 15.43 20.76
C ALA A 123 -31.37 15.44 19.25
N GLU A 124 -30.76 14.54 18.48
CA GLU A 124 -31.01 14.41 17.05
C GLU A 124 -32.46 14.03 16.74
N GLN A 125 -33.05 13.13 17.53
CA GLN A 125 -34.46 12.75 17.36
C GLN A 125 -35.42 13.89 17.67
N LEU A 126 -35.14 14.64 18.75
CA LEU A 126 -35.92 15.82 19.11
C LEU A 126 -35.81 16.92 18.04
N GLN A 127 -34.61 17.13 17.50
CA GLN A 127 -34.36 18.09 16.42
C GLN A 127 -35.11 17.68 15.14
N ALA A 128 -35.03 16.40 14.75
CA ALA A 128 -35.72 15.89 13.57
C ALA A 128 -37.25 16.02 13.66
N GLN A 129 -37.81 15.88 14.87
CA GLN A 129 -39.24 16.04 15.15
C GLN A 129 -39.64 17.50 15.47
N GLN A 130 -38.68 18.44 15.47
CA GLN A 130 -38.89 19.86 15.79
C GLN A 130 -39.54 20.09 17.17
N ILE A 131 -39.19 19.27 18.16
CA ILE A 131 -39.72 19.39 19.52
C ILE A 131 -38.92 20.46 20.29
N GLN A 132 -39.62 21.42 20.89
CA GLN A 132 -38.99 22.47 21.70
C GLN A 132 -38.73 21.98 23.14
N LEU A 133 -37.55 22.31 23.65
CA LEU A 133 -37.10 22.02 25.02
C LEU A 133 -37.20 23.27 25.90
N THR A 134 -37.36 23.08 27.21
CA THR A 134 -37.11 24.17 28.15
C THR A 134 -35.60 24.43 28.27
N PRO A 135 -35.17 25.64 28.69
CA PRO A 135 -33.76 25.92 28.95
C PRO A 135 -33.10 24.90 29.89
N THR A 136 -33.84 24.39 30.87
CA THR A 136 -33.32 23.47 31.89
C THR A 136 -33.19 22.04 31.36
N GLU A 137 -34.13 21.59 30.53
CA GLU A 137 -34.01 20.34 29.78
C GLU A 137 -32.86 20.38 28.78
N ALA A 138 -32.72 21.48 28.04
CA ALA A 138 -31.60 21.68 27.12
C ALA A 138 -30.25 21.70 27.87
N THR A 139 -30.21 22.26 29.07
CA THR A 139 -29.02 22.33 29.92
C THR A 139 -28.58 20.95 30.41
N VAL A 140 -29.50 20.12 30.93
CA VAL A 140 -29.13 18.78 31.44
C VAL A 140 -28.72 17.83 30.30
N MET A 141 -29.34 17.94 29.12
CA MET A 141 -28.90 17.21 27.93
C MET A 141 -27.51 17.66 27.45
N ALA A 142 -27.25 18.97 27.46
CA ALA A 142 -25.93 19.49 27.08
C ALA A 142 -24.84 19.07 28.09
N LEU A 143 -25.16 19.02 29.38
CA LEU A 143 -24.29 18.48 30.42
C LEU A 143 -23.94 17.01 30.15
N GLY A 144 -24.90 16.19 29.72
CA GLY A 144 -24.65 14.79 29.34
C GLY A 144 -23.61 14.67 28.24
N ILE A 145 -23.75 15.45 27.17
CA ILE A 145 -22.78 15.46 26.07
C ILE A 145 -21.43 16.01 26.55
N HIS A 146 -21.39 17.14 27.26
CA HIS A 146 -20.12 17.73 27.71
C HIS A 146 -19.31 16.82 28.63
N VAL A 147 -19.95 16.11 29.55
CA VAL A 147 -19.26 15.23 30.51
C VAL A 147 -18.72 14.00 29.80
N ASP A 148 -19.51 13.36 28.94
CA ASP A 148 -19.11 12.08 28.35
C ASP A 148 -18.21 12.23 27.10
N THR A 149 -18.24 13.40 26.46
CA THR A 149 -17.32 13.75 25.36
C THR A 149 -16.04 14.45 25.81
N GLY A 150 -15.91 14.75 27.11
CA GLY A 150 -14.83 15.61 27.62
C GLY A 150 -14.86 16.99 26.97
N SER A 151 -16.05 17.56 26.78
CA SER A 151 -16.28 18.77 25.99
C SER A 151 -15.64 18.70 24.59
N LEU A 152 -15.94 17.61 23.88
CA LEU A 152 -15.48 17.31 22.53
C LEU A 152 -13.97 17.01 22.38
N THR A 153 -13.28 16.67 23.47
CA THR A 153 -11.83 16.39 23.45
C THR A 153 -11.49 14.90 23.50
N PHE A 154 -12.45 14.04 23.80
CA PHE A 154 -12.22 12.59 23.85
C PHE A 154 -12.23 11.94 22.46
N ASP A 155 -11.50 10.83 22.33
CA ASP A 155 -11.23 10.19 21.03
C ASP A 155 -12.46 9.50 20.41
N HIS A 156 -13.54 9.27 21.16
CA HIS A 156 -14.79 8.66 20.67
C HIS A 156 -15.82 9.70 20.20
N VAL A 157 -15.49 10.98 20.31
CA VAL A 157 -16.35 12.09 19.92
C VAL A 157 -16.53 12.14 18.41
N THR A 158 -17.76 12.44 17.98
CA THR A 158 -18.14 12.58 16.59
C THR A 158 -18.61 14.00 16.26
N VAL A 159 -18.70 14.32 14.98
CA VAL A 159 -19.29 15.59 14.51
C VAL A 159 -20.75 15.73 14.96
N ARG A 160 -21.45 14.61 15.19
CA ARG A 160 -22.84 14.57 15.65
C ARG A 160 -22.99 15.16 17.04
N ASP A 161 -22.03 14.92 17.93
CA ASP A 161 -22.03 15.45 19.29
C ASP A 161 -21.92 16.99 19.28
N ALA A 162 -21.05 17.54 18.42
CA ALA A 162 -20.93 18.98 18.23
C ALA A 162 -22.20 19.62 17.62
N ALA A 163 -22.85 18.93 16.69
CA ALA A 163 -24.11 19.37 16.10
C ALA A 163 -25.25 19.36 17.12
N ALA A 164 -25.34 18.31 17.94
CA ALA A 164 -26.31 18.20 19.02
C ALA A 164 -26.13 19.31 20.06
N LEU A 165 -24.89 19.59 20.50
CA LEU A 165 -24.60 20.71 21.38
C LEU A 165 -25.02 22.06 20.77
N THR A 166 -24.72 22.27 19.48
CA THR A 166 -25.14 23.50 18.77
C THR A 166 -26.65 23.68 18.84
N TRP A 167 -27.41 22.61 18.62
CA TRP A 167 -28.87 22.66 18.68
C TRP A 167 -29.38 22.87 20.12
N LEU A 168 -28.83 22.20 21.12
CA LEU A 168 -29.20 22.38 22.53
C LEU A 168 -28.92 23.81 23.01
N MET A 169 -27.82 24.41 22.58
CA MET A 169 -27.52 25.83 22.82
C MET A 169 -28.56 26.75 22.18
N GLN A 170 -29.05 26.43 20.97
CA GLN A 170 -30.15 27.18 20.35
C GLN A 170 -31.48 27.05 21.13
N GLN A 171 -31.69 25.92 21.83
CA GLN A 171 -32.85 25.71 22.72
C GLN A 171 -32.70 26.43 24.08
N GLY A 172 -31.58 27.12 24.33
CA GLY A 172 -31.36 27.92 25.54
C GLY A 172 -30.62 27.19 26.65
N ALA A 173 -29.81 26.17 26.34
CA ALA A 173 -28.91 25.55 27.33
C ALA A 173 -28.01 26.60 28.02
N SER A 174 -27.96 26.55 29.35
CA SER A 174 -27.23 27.51 30.17
C SER A 174 -25.74 27.20 30.22
N ILE A 175 -24.94 28.03 29.56
CA ILE A 175 -23.47 27.88 29.54
C ILE A 175 -22.86 28.04 30.94
N SER A 176 -23.42 28.89 31.80
CA SER A 176 -22.92 29.05 33.16
C SER A 176 -23.13 27.79 33.99
N ALA A 177 -24.30 27.17 33.89
CA ALA A 177 -24.56 25.90 34.56
C ALA A 177 -23.67 24.78 34.00
N ILE A 178 -23.44 24.75 32.69
CA ILE A 178 -22.51 23.80 32.08
C ILE A 178 -21.10 23.97 32.67
N ALA A 179 -20.59 25.19 32.77
CA ALA A 179 -19.28 25.46 33.34
C ALA A 179 -19.15 25.01 34.81
N ASP A 180 -20.21 25.19 35.62
CA ASP A 180 -20.19 24.85 37.04
C ASP A 180 -20.19 23.33 37.31
N TYR A 181 -20.81 22.54 36.42
CA TYR A 181 -21.02 21.10 36.64
C TYR A 181 -20.14 20.16 35.79
N VAL A 182 -19.54 20.64 34.69
CA VAL A 182 -18.62 19.84 33.84
C VAL A 182 -17.26 19.63 34.50
N GLU A 183 -16.70 20.66 35.13
CA GLU A 183 -15.47 20.58 35.92
C GLU A 183 -15.76 20.95 37.38
N PRO A 184 -16.27 20.04 38.21
CA PRO A 184 -16.43 20.34 39.63
C PRO A 184 -15.04 20.63 40.21
N GLY A 185 -14.87 21.82 40.77
CA GLY A 185 -13.67 22.18 41.51
C GLY A 185 -13.36 21.15 42.60
N LEU A 186 -12.07 21.00 42.97
CA LEU A 186 -11.71 20.11 44.07
C LEU A 186 -12.37 20.61 45.36
N SER A 187 -12.99 19.70 46.12
CA SER A 187 -13.49 20.02 47.46
C SER A 187 -12.35 20.53 48.35
N PRO A 188 -12.60 21.34 49.39
CA PRO A 188 -11.54 21.81 50.28
C PRO A 188 -10.64 20.67 50.80
N HIS A 189 -11.24 19.53 51.16
CA HIS A 189 -10.50 18.33 51.56
C HIS A 189 -9.61 17.75 50.44
N LEU A 190 -10.06 17.75 49.18
CA LEU A 190 -9.23 17.31 48.05
C LEU A 190 -8.17 18.35 47.67
N GLN A 191 -8.38 19.63 47.95
CA GLN A 191 -7.36 20.68 47.76
C GLN A 191 -6.19 20.48 48.72
N ASP A 192 -6.46 20.16 49.99
CA ASP A 192 -5.43 19.84 50.98
C ASP A 192 -4.62 18.61 50.55
N TRP A 193 -5.30 17.58 50.04
CA TRP A 193 -4.65 16.39 49.50
C TRP A 193 -3.91 16.62 48.19
N LEU A 194 -4.33 17.59 47.36
CA LEU A 194 -3.58 18.00 46.16
C LEU A 194 -2.24 18.60 46.54
N ALA A 195 -2.22 19.53 47.50
CA ALA A 195 -0.99 20.13 47.99
C ALA A 195 -0.05 19.05 48.55
N THR A 196 -0.58 18.18 49.40
CA THR A 196 0.18 17.06 49.98
C THR A 196 0.69 16.10 48.89
N ALA A 197 -0.14 15.77 47.90
CA ALA A 197 0.25 14.87 46.81
C ALA A 197 1.37 15.45 45.94
N LEU A 198 1.38 16.77 45.72
CA LEU A 198 2.45 17.44 44.97
C LEU A 198 3.76 17.51 45.77
N ASP A 199 3.68 17.70 47.09
CA ASP A 199 4.86 17.73 47.98
C ASP A 199 5.57 16.38 48.07
N TYR A 200 4.81 15.28 48.04
CA TYR A 200 5.32 13.89 48.13
C TYR A 200 5.32 13.14 46.79
N LEU A 201 5.17 13.85 45.67
CA LEU A 201 5.15 13.22 44.35
C LEU A 201 6.54 12.69 44.01
N HIS A 202 6.64 11.38 43.77
CA HIS A 202 7.84 10.79 43.20
C HIS A 202 7.75 10.80 41.67
N THR A 203 8.81 11.23 41.00
CA THR A 203 8.90 11.25 39.54
C THR A 203 10.20 10.61 39.07
N GLU A 204 10.12 9.76 38.05
CA GLU A 204 11.27 9.13 37.41
C GLU A 204 11.08 9.05 35.90
N THR A 205 12.11 9.40 35.14
CA THR A 205 12.10 9.28 33.68
C THR A 205 12.71 7.95 33.26
N VAL A 206 11.91 7.09 32.62
CA VAL A 206 12.34 5.80 32.10
C VAL A 206 12.18 5.80 30.59
N GLN A 207 13.29 5.64 29.85
CA GLN A 207 13.32 5.60 28.38
C GLN A 207 12.59 6.78 27.69
N GLY A 208 12.62 7.96 28.32
CA GLY A 208 11.98 9.19 27.82
C GLY A 208 10.52 9.39 28.22
N LEU A 209 9.91 8.46 28.97
CA LEU A 209 8.59 8.64 29.59
C LEU A 209 8.72 9.03 31.06
N ALA A 210 8.01 10.07 31.49
CA ALA A 210 7.98 10.53 32.86
C ALA A 210 6.90 9.77 33.66
N ILE A 211 7.32 8.91 34.59
CA ILE A 211 6.45 8.12 35.46
C ILE A 211 6.39 8.80 36.83
N ALA A 212 5.17 9.03 37.33
CA ALA A 212 4.92 9.61 38.64
C ALA A 212 4.10 8.68 39.53
N TRP A 213 4.37 8.70 40.83
CA TRP A 213 3.56 7.98 41.82
C TRP A 213 3.59 8.67 43.18
N VAL A 214 2.52 8.49 43.95
CA VAL A 214 2.41 9.03 45.32
C VAL A 214 1.48 8.16 46.16
N LEU A 215 1.82 8.00 47.45
CA LEU A 215 0.99 7.34 48.45
C LEU A 215 0.49 8.36 49.48
N LEU A 216 -0.84 8.44 49.63
CA LEU A 216 -1.51 9.35 50.56
C LEU A 216 -2.11 8.56 51.73
N PRO A 217 -1.59 8.73 52.97
CA PRO A 217 -2.19 8.13 54.16
C PRO A 217 -3.36 8.99 54.66
N MET A 218 -4.60 8.60 54.35
CA MET A 218 -5.82 9.32 54.68
C MET A 218 -6.49 8.76 55.94
N ASP A 219 -7.10 9.64 56.75
CA ASP A 219 -7.81 9.24 57.97
C ASP A 219 -9.17 8.56 57.70
N SER A 220 -9.75 8.80 56.51
CA SER A 220 -11.03 8.24 56.09
C SER A 220 -11.13 8.17 54.56
N PHE A 221 -12.14 7.45 54.05
CA PHE A 221 -12.40 7.40 52.61
C PHE A 221 -12.84 8.77 52.08
N VAL A 222 -12.05 9.35 51.18
CA VAL A 222 -12.38 10.60 50.50
C VAL A 222 -12.89 10.28 49.08
N PRO A 223 -14.14 10.64 48.72
CA PRO A 223 -14.63 10.48 47.36
C PRO A 223 -13.93 11.48 46.41
N GLY A 224 -13.73 11.08 45.15
CA GLY A 224 -13.20 11.98 44.10
C GLY A 224 -11.70 11.87 43.82
N LEU A 225 -11.02 10.83 44.31
CA LEU A 225 -9.59 10.59 44.04
C LEU A 225 -9.25 10.50 42.54
N SER A 226 -10.19 10.09 41.69
CA SER A 226 -10.01 10.07 40.23
C SER A 226 -9.80 11.47 39.64
N ASN A 227 -10.52 12.47 40.17
CA ASN A 227 -10.36 13.87 39.74
C ASN A 227 -9.04 14.43 40.26
N LEU A 228 -8.67 14.06 41.48
CA LEU A 228 -7.37 14.41 42.06
C LEU A 228 -6.21 13.87 41.21
N ALA A 229 -6.23 12.58 40.84
CA ALA A 229 -5.23 11.98 39.96
C ALA A 229 -5.16 12.70 38.59
N SER A 230 -6.31 13.00 38.00
CA SER A 230 -6.37 13.68 36.70
C SER A 230 -5.81 15.11 36.80
N ARG A 231 -6.04 15.82 37.92
CA ARG A 231 -5.51 17.16 38.17
C ARG A 231 -4.01 17.15 38.45
N ILE A 232 -3.50 16.16 39.17
CA ILE A 232 -2.05 16.00 39.38
C ILE A 232 -1.36 15.78 38.03
N LEU A 233 -1.87 14.85 37.21
CA LEU A 233 -1.30 14.55 35.89
C LEU A 233 -1.34 15.74 34.92
N SER A 234 -2.34 16.63 35.04
CA SER A 234 -2.42 17.85 34.21
C SER A 234 -1.52 18.99 34.71
N LEU A 235 -1.23 19.04 36.02
CA LEU A 235 -0.33 20.03 36.62
C LEU A 235 1.15 19.62 36.53
N THR A 236 1.45 18.33 36.41
CA THR A 236 2.83 17.80 36.35
C THR A 236 3.22 17.45 34.92
N ASP A 237 4.51 17.48 34.60
CA ASP A 237 5.03 17.02 33.30
C ASP A 237 5.22 15.50 33.29
N SER A 238 4.21 14.76 33.75
CA SER A 238 4.23 13.31 33.85
C SER A 238 3.39 12.69 32.73
N ASP A 239 3.90 11.60 32.15
CA ASP A 239 3.22 10.82 31.13
C ASP A 239 2.28 9.77 31.74
N VAL A 240 2.63 9.23 32.91
CA VAL A 240 1.84 8.26 33.67
C VAL A 240 1.87 8.61 35.16
N LEU A 241 0.72 8.50 35.84
CA LEU A 241 0.56 8.72 37.28
C LEU A 241 -0.10 7.51 37.96
N LEU A 242 0.47 7.05 39.07
CA LEU A 242 -0.15 6.14 40.04
C LEU A 242 -0.43 6.87 41.36
N LEU A 243 -1.69 7.19 41.62
CA LEU A 243 -2.14 7.78 42.89
C LEU A 243 -2.66 6.67 43.81
N ALA A 244 -1.96 6.39 44.91
CA ALA A 244 -2.40 5.47 45.94
C ALA A 244 -2.93 6.23 47.18
N ALA A 245 -4.05 5.80 47.73
CA ALA A 245 -4.63 6.33 48.96
C ALA A 245 -4.91 5.18 49.93
N SER A 246 -4.37 5.27 51.15
CA SER A 246 -4.58 4.29 52.21
C SER A 246 -5.43 4.87 53.33
N TYR A 247 -6.42 4.14 53.82
CA TYR A 247 -7.29 4.60 54.93
C TYR A 247 -7.79 3.43 55.79
N PRO A 248 -8.06 3.66 57.09
CA PRO A 248 -8.54 2.62 58.00
C PRO A 248 -9.98 2.20 57.68
N THR A 249 -10.32 0.93 57.94
CA THR A 249 -11.70 0.41 57.89
C THR A 249 -12.34 0.41 59.29
N THR A 250 -13.66 0.23 59.35
CA THR A 250 -14.43 0.09 60.60
C THR A 250 -13.94 -1.05 61.50
N ASP A 251 -13.23 -2.03 60.94
CA ASP A 251 -12.46 -3.04 61.68
C ASP A 251 -11.03 -2.53 61.93
N ALA A 252 -10.69 -2.29 63.20
CA ALA A 252 -9.50 -1.56 63.65
C ALA A 252 -8.12 -2.17 63.27
N ASN A 253 -8.08 -3.35 62.65
CA ASN A 253 -6.85 -4.06 62.27
C ASN A 253 -6.60 -4.14 60.76
N GLU A 254 -7.49 -3.60 59.91
CA GLU A 254 -7.31 -3.66 58.46
C GLU A 254 -7.20 -2.25 57.85
N LYS A 255 -6.29 -2.10 56.87
CA LYS A 255 -6.19 -0.91 56.03
C LYS A 255 -6.74 -1.23 54.64
N ARG A 256 -7.44 -0.27 54.05
CA ARG A 256 -7.78 -0.29 52.62
C ARG A 256 -6.77 0.51 51.83
N LEU A 257 -6.54 0.06 50.60
CA LEU A 257 -5.72 0.74 49.61
C LEU A 257 -6.55 0.92 48.34
N THR A 258 -6.65 2.16 47.88
CA THR A 258 -7.21 2.50 46.57
C THR A 258 -6.09 3.06 45.71
N VAL A 259 -5.83 2.45 44.55
CA VAL A 259 -4.85 2.95 43.58
C VAL A 259 -5.57 3.37 42.31
N ILE A 260 -5.21 4.54 41.78
CA ILE A 260 -5.76 5.10 40.55
C ILE A 260 -4.62 5.38 39.59
N GLY A 261 -4.68 4.72 38.43
CA GLY A 261 -3.77 4.95 37.31
C GLY A 261 -4.37 5.94 36.31
N ARG A 262 -3.56 6.88 35.85
CA ARG A 262 -3.86 7.78 34.72
C ARG A 262 -2.66 7.91 33.80
N SER A 263 -2.87 7.93 32.49
CA SER A 263 -1.80 8.19 31.52
C SER A 263 -2.23 9.14 30.40
N ARG A 264 -1.26 9.87 29.84
CA ARG A 264 -1.43 10.73 28.66
C ARG A 264 -1.44 9.88 27.40
N SER A 265 -2.08 10.40 26.34
CA SER A 265 -2.17 9.70 25.05
C SER A 265 -0.81 9.28 24.49
N ARG A 266 0.25 10.07 24.70
CA ARG A 266 1.62 9.74 24.29
C ARG A 266 2.14 8.44 24.91
N ALA A 267 1.81 8.16 26.18
CA ALA A 267 2.29 6.99 26.91
C ALA A 267 1.55 5.69 26.50
N SER A 268 0.29 5.82 26.07
CA SER A 268 -0.53 4.69 25.62
C SER A 268 -0.34 4.37 24.13
N THR A 269 0.33 5.22 23.34
CA THR A 269 0.38 5.13 21.87
C THR A 269 1.77 4.81 21.30
N THR A 270 2.77 4.51 22.13
CA THR A 270 4.11 4.09 21.69
C THR A 270 4.12 2.63 21.18
N GLY A 271 3.50 2.39 20.01
CA GLY A 271 3.55 1.13 19.28
C GLY A 271 2.63 0.02 19.79
N ALA A 272 2.89 -1.23 19.38
CA ALA A 272 2.15 -2.43 19.79
C ALA A 272 2.40 -2.82 21.28
N GLU A 273 3.31 -2.12 21.95
CA GLU A 273 3.77 -2.32 23.33
C GLU A 273 3.62 -1.02 24.14
N GLY A 274 2.55 -0.24 23.91
CA GLY A 274 2.23 0.93 24.74
C GLY A 274 1.87 0.53 26.18
N ILE A 275 2.02 1.45 27.13
CA ILE A 275 1.68 1.20 28.54
C ILE A 275 0.16 0.99 28.65
N ASN A 276 -0.26 -0.19 29.13
CA ASN A 276 -1.65 -0.52 29.39
C ASN A 276 -1.91 -0.62 30.89
N LEU A 277 -2.51 0.43 31.46
CA LEU A 277 -2.85 0.46 32.89
C LEU A 277 -3.92 -0.58 33.27
N GLY A 278 -4.79 -0.99 32.35
CA GLY A 278 -5.77 -2.06 32.58
C GLY A 278 -5.07 -3.41 32.82
N ASP A 279 -4.13 -3.76 31.95
CA ASP A 279 -3.35 -5.00 32.06
C ASP A 279 -2.45 -5.00 33.31
N LEU A 280 -1.94 -3.82 33.69
CA LEU A 280 -1.17 -3.65 34.93
C LEU A 280 -2.01 -3.92 36.19
N PHE A 281 -3.29 -3.52 36.20
CA PHE A 281 -4.15 -3.58 37.38
C PHE A 281 -4.96 -4.90 37.48
N GLN A 282 -5.16 -5.59 36.36
CA GLN A 282 -5.90 -6.86 36.25
C GLN A 282 -5.42 -7.96 37.23
N PRO A 283 -4.10 -8.24 37.36
CA PRO A 283 -3.59 -9.26 38.29
C PRO A 283 -3.94 -9.00 39.75
N TRP A 284 -4.22 -7.74 40.10
CA TRP A 284 -4.55 -7.29 41.45
C TRP A 284 -6.07 -7.24 41.71
N GLY A 285 -6.89 -7.66 40.75
CA GLY A 285 -8.35 -7.52 40.82
C GLY A 285 -8.85 -6.09 40.54
N GLY A 286 -7.99 -5.24 39.98
CA GLY A 286 -8.36 -3.91 39.47
C GLY A 286 -8.97 -3.98 38.07
N GLY A 287 -9.63 -2.90 37.65
CA GLY A 287 -10.29 -2.79 36.36
C GLY A 287 -10.14 -1.41 35.74
N GLY A 288 -10.29 -1.33 34.41
CA GLY A 288 -10.23 -0.09 33.65
C GLY A 288 -9.75 -0.30 32.21
N HIS A 289 -9.31 0.79 31.59
CA HIS A 289 -8.79 0.87 30.22
C HIS A 289 -7.31 1.25 30.22
N ALA A 290 -6.66 1.18 29.06
CA ALA A 290 -5.23 1.48 28.91
C ALA A 290 -4.79 2.84 29.49
N ARG A 291 -5.67 3.86 29.46
CA ARG A 291 -5.41 5.21 29.96
C ARG A 291 -5.86 5.49 31.40
N ALA A 292 -6.74 4.65 31.93
CA ALA A 292 -7.41 4.90 33.19
C ALA A 292 -7.80 3.59 33.85
N ALA A 293 -7.17 3.26 34.97
CA ALA A 293 -7.47 2.05 35.73
C ALA A 293 -7.58 2.35 37.23
N SER A 294 -8.28 1.48 37.95
CA SER A 294 -8.41 1.59 39.40
C SER A 294 -8.37 0.22 40.07
N LEU A 295 -7.79 0.18 41.27
CA LEU A 295 -7.63 -1.00 42.10
C LEU A 295 -8.09 -0.67 43.52
N ASN A 296 -8.85 -1.59 44.14
CA ASN A 296 -9.21 -1.51 45.55
C ASN A 296 -8.78 -2.81 46.26
N ALA A 297 -7.81 -2.72 47.16
CA ALA A 297 -7.27 -3.85 47.90
C ALA A 297 -7.56 -3.71 49.41
N ARG A 298 -7.66 -4.85 50.11
CA ARG A 298 -7.90 -4.93 51.57
C ARG A 298 -6.81 -5.78 52.22
N GLY A 299 -6.30 -5.34 53.37
CA GLY A 299 -5.33 -6.12 54.15
C GLY A 299 -3.95 -6.26 53.51
N VAL A 300 -3.63 -5.40 52.54
CA VAL A 300 -2.32 -5.35 51.87
C VAL A 300 -1.45 -4.24 52.45
N ASP A 301 -0.13 -4.39 52.34
CA ASP A 301 0.82 -3.32 52.64
C ASP A 301 0.78 -2.27 51.51
N PRO A 302 0.38 -1.01 51.80
CA PRO A 302 0.29 0.06 50.81
C PRO A 302 1.60 0.35 50.07
N ASP A 303 2.72 0.36 50.79
CA ASP A 303 4.03 0.76 50.26
C ASP A 303 4.60 -0.35 49.36
N GLU A 304 4.48 -1.60 49.78
CA GLU A 304 4.92 -2.76 49.00
C GLU A 304 4.10 -2.89 47.70
N THR A 305 2.78 -2.76 47.79
CA THR A 305 1.88 -2.87 46.64
C THR A 305 2.15 -1.79 45.60
N LEU A 306 2.32 -0.53 46.03
CA LEU A 306 2.64 0.57 45.11
C LEU A 306 4.02 0.37 44.46
N SER A 307 5.02 -0.08 45.22
CA SER A 307 6.37 -0.33 44.70
C SER A 307 6.39 -1.44 43.64
N GLN A 308 5.60 -2.51 43.83
CA GLN A 308 5.46 -3.57 42.85
C GLN A 308 4.76 -3.09 41.56
N LEU A 309 3.69 -2.29 41.69
CA LEU A 309 3.01 -1.69 40.53
C LEU A 309 3.93 -0.74 39.75
N VAL A 310 4.72 0.09 40.43
CA VAL A 310 5.73 0.95 39.79
C VAL A 310 6.78 0.11 39.06
N THR A 311 7.24 -0.98 39.65
CA THR A 311 8.24 -1.87 39.02
C THR A 311 7.70 -2.53 37.76
N GLN A 312 6.46 -3.03 37.81
CA GLN A 312 5.78 -3.61 36.63
C GLN A 312 5.51 -2.56 35.55
N LEU A 313 5.12 -1.33 35.95
CA LEU A 313 4.93 -0.21 35.04
C LEU A 313 6.23 0.14 34.30
N LYS A 314 7.37 0.18 35.00
CA LYS A 314 8.68 0.42 34.39
C LYS A 314 9.09 -0.67 33.41
N ALA A 315 8.72 -1.93 33.67
CA ALA A 315 9.02 -3.05 32.79
C ALA A 315 8.20 -3.04 31.49
N GLN A 316 7.04 -2.38 31.47
CA GLN A 316 6.21 -2.21 30.27
C GLN A 316 6.66 -1.06 29.36
N VAL A 317 7.66 -0.26 29.76
CA VAL A 317 8.12 0.87 28.95
C VAL A 317 8.90 0.37 27.73
N PRO A 318 8.43 0.63 26.50
CA PRO A 318 9.10 0.15 25.30
C PRO A 318 10.43 0.89 25.07
N HIS A 319 11.40 0.20 24.47
CA HIS A 319 12.66 0.82 24.06
C HIS A 319 12.43 1.74 22.85
N PRO A 320 12.82 3.03 22.93
CA PRO A 320 12.71 3.92 21.79
C PRO A 320 13.67 3.48 20.67
N PRO A 321 13.28 3.63 19.40
CA PRO A 321 14.16 3.33 18.27
C PRO A 321 15.42 4.18 18.33
N VAL A 322 16.55 3.59 17.95
CA VAL A 322 17.89 4.20 18.03
C VAL A 322 18.40 4.64 16.65
N ALA A 323 19.41 5.52 16.63
CA ALA A 323 19.98 6.10 15.41
C ALA A 323 20.35 5.03 14.36
N ARG A 324 20.91 3.88 14.77
CA ARG A 324 21.26 2.79 13.84
C ARG A 324 20.07 2.19 13.08
N GLU A 325 18.87 2.26 13.63
CA GLU A 325 17.64 1.74 13.01
C GLU A 325 17.01 2.76 12.06
N LEU A 326 17.29 4.05 12.29
CA LEU A 326 16.74 5.18 11.55
C LEU A 326 17.66 5.66 10.41
N MET A 327 18.97 5.48 10.58
CA MET A 327 19.97 6.10 9.72
C MET A 327 19.98 5.51 8.31
N SER A 328 20.20 6.38 7.34
CA SER A 328 20.58 5.95 5.99
C SER A 328 22.09 5.64 5.98
N SER A 329 22.44 4.44 5.52
CA SER A 329 23.82 3.98 5.34
C SER A 329 23.97 3.29 3.97
N PRO A 330 25.09 3.46 3.24
CA PRO A 330 26.22 4.33 3.56
C PRO A 330 25.91 5.80 3.39
N VAL A 331 26.63 6.64 4.12
CA VAL A 331 26.60 8.08 3.87
C VAL A 331 27.43 8.39 2.63
N ARG A 332 26.81 9.02 1.64
CA ARG A 332 27.55 9.50 0.47
C ARG A 332 28.42 10.68 0.89
N THR A 333 29.71 10.56 0.60
CA THR A 333 30.69 11.59 0.94
C THR A 333 31.33 12.22 -0.29
N ILE A 334 31.77 13.46 -0.14
CA ILE A 334 32.55 14.22 -1.13
C ILE A 334 33.80 14.81 -0.48
N ARG A 335 34.75 15.25 -1.30
CA ARG A 335 35.98 15.89 -0.82
C ARG A 335 35.73 17.40 -0.61
N PRO A 336 36.47 18.07 0.29
CA PRO A 336 36.39 19.52 0.47
C PRO A 336 36.66 20.32 -0.81
N ASP A 337 37.45 19.75 -1.71
CA ASP A 337 37.90 20.37 -2.96
C ASP A 337 36.98 20.06 -4.14
N THR A 338 35.99 19.18 -3.97
CA THR A 338 34.96 18.91 -4.98
C THR A 338 34.25 20.21 -5.34
N THR A 339 34.03 20.44 -6.63
CA THR A 339 33.37 21.66 -7.10
C THR A 339 31.88 21.66 -6.76
N ILE A 340 31.26 22.84 -6.66
CA ILE A 340 29.82 22.98 -6.42
C ILE A 340 29.00 22.32 -7.53
N ALA A 341 29.43 22.42 -8.79
CA ALA A 341 28.77 21.74 -9.91
C ALA A 341 28.82 20.21 -9.78
N GLU A 342 29.96 19.63 -9.40
CA GLU A 342 30.08 18.19 -9.16
C GLU A 342 29.28 17.73 -7.95
N ALA A 343 29.27 18.53 -6.87
CA ALA A 343 28.46 18.26 -5.69
C ALA A 343 26.96 18.29 -6.00
N GLN A 344 26.50 19.25 -6.82
CA GLN A 344 25.11 19.31 -7.28
C GLN A 344 24.78 18.12 -8.16
N ARG A 345 25.68 17.77 -9.11
CA ARG A 345 25.51 16.57 -9.94
C ARG A 345 25.43 15.32 -9.08
N THR A 346 26.18 15.25 -7.98
CA THR A 346 26.15 14.15 -7.01
C THR A 346 24.81 14.13 -6.26
N LEU A 347 24.32 15.26 -5.75
CA LEU A 347 22.99 15.34 -5.12
C LEU A 347 21.88 14.87 -6.05
N LEU A 348 21.87 15.37 -7.29
CA LEU A 348 20.89 15.01 -8.31
C LEU A 348 21.00 13.52 -8.69
N ARG A 349 22.23 13.02 -8.83
CA ARG A 349 22.52 11.62 -9.16
C ARG A 349 21.95 10.63 -8.13
N TYR A 350 21.96 10.98 -6.85
CA TYR A 350 21.53 10.07 -5.78
C TYR A 350 20.20 10.48 -5.12
N GLY A 351 19.52 11.51 -5.62
CA GLY A 351 18.27 12.02 -5.04
C GLY A 351 18.44 12.50 -3.60
N HIS A 352 19.63 12.95 -3.23
CA HIS A 352 19.93 13.41 -1.87
C HIS A 352 19.65 14.92 -1.74
N SER A 353 19.28 15.34 -0.54
CA SER A 353 19.15 16.77 -0.18
C SER A 353 20.41 17.35 0.46
N GLY A 354 21.43 16.51 0.66
CA GLY A 354 22.68 16.87 1.31
C GLY A 354 23.79 15.82 1.15
N LEU A 355 25.04 16.26 1.31
CA LEU A 355 26.23 15.40 1.30
C LEU A 355 27.10 15.68 2.52
N SER A 356 27.73 14.63 3.03
CA SER A 356 28.78 14.75 4.04
C SER A 356 30.13 14.98 3.35
N VAL A 357 30.96 15.84 3.92
CA VAL A 357 32.27 16.20 3.37
C VAL A 357 33.34 15.57 4.25
N VAL A 358 34.23 14.77 3.67
CA VAL A 358 35.26 14.03 4.42
C VAL A 358 36.67 14.32 3.93
N ASN A 359 37.63 14.45 4.86
CA ASN A 359 39.05 14.61 4.53
C ASN A 359 39.65 13.33 3.93
N GLU A 360 40.89 13.37 3.44
CA GLU A 360 41.58 12.24 2.81
C GLU A 360 41.56 10.96 3.68
N GLN A 361 41.56 11.10 5.01
CA GLN A 361 41.54 10.03 6.00
C GLN A 361 40.13 9.46 6.26
N GLY A 362 39.09 10.00 5.61
CA GLY A 362 37.69 9.56 5.75
C GLY A 362 36.93 10.19 6.92
N GLN A 363 37.55 11.13 7.64
CA GLN A 363 36.93 11.82 8.77
C GLN A 363 36.02 12.95 8.30
N LEU A 364 34.90 13.12 9.00
CA LEU A 364 33.89 14.13 8.71
C LEU A 364 34.42 15.55 8.99
N THR A 365 34.37 16.42 7.99
CA THR A 365 34.87 17.80 8.03
C THR A 365 33.80 18.87 7.80
N GLY A 366 32.71 18.49 7.13
CA GLY A 366 31.61 19.40 6.86
C GLY A 366 30.40 18.67 6.33
N VAL A 367 29.32 19.42 6.17
CA VAL A 367 28.08 18.97 5.56
C VAL A 367 27.59 20.06 4.63
N ILE A 368 27.18 19.71 3.41
CA ILE A 368 26.63 20.67 2.45
C ILE A 368 25.21 20.28 2.04
N SER A 369 24.29 21.25 2.03
CA SER A 369 22.90 21.05 1.63
C SER A 369 22.64 21.45 0.19
N ARG A 370 21.53 20.95 -0.36
CA ARG A 370 21.01 21.39 -1.65
C ARG A 370 20.80 22.91 -1.67
N ARG A 371 20.31 23.48 -0.56
CA ARG A 371 20.10 24.92 -0.42
C ARG A 371 21.42 25.68 -0.55
N ASP A 372 22.48 25.20 0.09
CA ASP A 372 23.81 25.84 0.02
C ASP A 372 24.36 25.82 -1.41
N LEU A 373 24.21 24.68 -2.12
CA LEU A 373 24.62 24.55 -3.51
C LEU A 373 23.78 25.43 -4.45
N ASP A 374 22.46 25.47 -4.29
CA ASP A 374 21.57 26.27 -5.13
C ASP A 374 21.86 27.78 -4.96
N ILE A 375 22.15 28.23 -3.74
CA ILE A 375 22.61 29.60 -3.47
C ILE A 375 23.92 29.88 -4.21
N ALA A 376 24.91 28.98 -4.08
CA ALA A 376 26.21 29.18 -4.70
C ALA A 376 26.13 29.18 -6.24
N LEU A 377 25.29 28.32 -6.83
CA LEU A 377 25.07 28.26 -8.28
C LEU A 377 24.32 29.49 -8.80
N HIS A 378 23.33 29.99 -8.06
CA HIS A 378 22.63 31.22 -8.42
C HIS A 378 23.57 32.42 -8.51
N HIS A 379 24.62 32.45 -7.67
CA HIS A 379 25.66 33.46 -7.71
C HIS A 379 26.85 33.13 -8.64
N GLY A 380 26.74 32.09 -9.48
CA GLY A 380 27.74 31.76 -10.49
C GLY A 380 28.98 31.03 -9.97
N PHE A 381 28.96 30.48 -8.76
CA PHE A 381 30.11 29.80 -8.14
C PHE A 381 30.20 28.30 -8.48
N SER A 382 29.80 27.89 -9.68
CA SER A 382 29.80 26.48 -10.11
C SER A 382 31.18 25.80 -9.97
N HIS A 383 32.26 26.55 -10.20
CA HIS A 383 33.65 26.08 -10.13
C HIS A 383 34.27 26.16 -8.72
N ALA A 384 33.61 26.82 -7.77
CA ALA A 384 34.17 27.00 -6.43
C ALA A 384 34.15 25.68 -5.64
N PRO A 385 35.12 25.47 -4.73
CA PRO A 385 35.18 24.26 -3.92
C PRO A 385 34.13 24.27 -2.81
N VAL A 386 33.57 23.10 -2.50
CA VAL A 386 32.54 22.89 -1.48
C VAL A 386 32.95 23.39 -0.10
N LYS A 387 34.24 23.34 0.26
CA LYS A 387 34.75 23.84 1.54
C LYS A 387 34.43 25.30 1.84
N GLY A 388 34.17 26.13 0.82
CA GLY A 388 33.79 27.52 0.99
C GLY A 388 32.32 27.73 1.37
N TYR A 389 31.46 26.73 1.20
CA TYR A 389 30.01 26.82 1.36
C TYR A 389 29.42 25.76 2.30
N MET A 390 30.23 24.78 2.73
CA MET A 390 29.79 23.74 3.65
C MET A 390 29.68 24.26 5.10
N THR A 391 28.79 23.66 5.87
CA THR A 391 28.75 23.85 7.33
C THR A 391 29.86 23.06 7.99
N THR A 392 30.69 23.70 8.81
CA THR A 392 31.86 23.09 9.48
C THR A 392 31.64 22.80 10.96
N ASN A 393 30.74 23.53 11.63
CA ASN A 393 30.36 23.26 13.01
C ASN A 393 29.28 22.18 13.06
N LEU A 394 29.70 20.92 13.11
CA LEU A 394 28.82 19.77 13.00
C LEU A 394 28.35 19.29 14.37
N LYS A 395 27.05 19.02 14.48
CA LYS A 395 26.50 18.20 15.55
C LYS A 395 26.37 16.77 15.05
N THR A 396 26.91 15.82 15.79
CA THR A 396 26.93 14.41 15.46
C THR A 396 26.28 13.59 16.57
N ILE A 397 25.80 12.41 16.22
CA ILE A 397 25.16 11.45 17.14
C ILE A 397 25.88 10.10 17.09
N ALA A 398 25.67 9.27 18.11
CA ALA A 398 26.19 7.91 18.18
C ALA A 398 25.14 6.89 17.66
N PRO A 399 25.53 5.67 17.26
CA PRO A 399 24.60 4.67 16.70
C PRO A 399 23.52 4.19 17.68
N ASP A 400 23.72 4.40 18.98
CA ASP A 400 22.84 4.08 20.10
C ASP A 400 22.03 5.29 20.61
N THR A 401 22.22 6.49 20.05
CA THR A 401 21.42 7.67 20.40
C THR A 401 19.94 7.43 20.08
N THR A 402 19.04 7.78 21.01
CA THR A 402 17.61 7.47 20.92
C THR A 402 16.82 8.48 20.08
N LEU A 403 15.67 8.09 19.52
CA LEU A 403 14.81 8.98 18.72
C LEU A 403 14.43 10.29 19.45
N PRO A 404 14.04 10.31 20.74
CA PRO A 404 13.73 11.54 21.45
C PRO A 404 14.95 12.48 21.57
N GLU A 405 16.14 11.93 21.79
CA GLU A 405 17.38 12.73 21.82
C GLU A 405 17.69 13.31 20.43
N ILE A 406 17.54 12.51 19.37
CA ILE A 406 17.69 12.96 17.97
C ILE A 406 16.73 14.11 17.66
N GLU A 407 15.45 13.97 18.03
CA GLU A 407 14.43 15.01 17.86
C GLU A 407 14.80 16.29 18.60
N SER A 408 15.16 16.17 19.89
CA SER A 408 15.58 17.30 20.71
C SER A 408 16.78 18.04 20.10
N LEU A 409 17.78 17.31 19.60
CA LEU A 409 18.94 17.89 18.92
C LEU A 409 18.52 18.60 17.61
N MET A 410 17.64 18.00 16.80
CA MET A 410 17.17 18.61 15.55
C MET A 410 16.37 19.89 15.79
N VAL A 411 15.54 19.94 16.84
CA VAL A 411 14.73 21.12 17.19
C VAL A 411 15.60 22.20 17.81
N THR A 412 16.39 21.86 18.82
CA THR A 412 17.20 22.82 19.60
C THR A 412 18.19 23.57 18.73
N TYR A 413 18.82 22.88 17.78
CA TYR A 413 19.86 23.46 16.93
C TYR A 413 19.36 23.82 15.52
N ASP A 414 18.06 23.64 15.22
CA ASP A 414 17.45 23.73 13.88
C ASP A 414 18.27 22.99 12.79
N ILE A 415 18.64 21.75 13.09
CA ILE A 415 19.44 20.91 12.21
C ILE A 415 18.53 19.92 11.51
N GLY A 416 18.57 19.91 10.17
CA GLY A 416 17.77 18.97 9.36
C GLY A 416 18.41 17.59 9.16
N ARG A 417 19.67 17.42 9.57
CA ARG A 417 20.44 16.17 9.38
C ARG A 417 21.55 15.99 10.40
N LEU A 418 21.65 14.79 10.96
CA LEU A 418 22.62 14.44 11.99
C LEU A 418 23.50 13.28 11.48
N PRO A 419 24.78 13.53 11.19
CA PRO A 419 25.75 12.48 10.91
C PRO A 419 25.94 11.58 12.14
N VAL A 420 25.93 10.27 11.91
CA VAL A 420 26.15 9.23 12.91
C VAL A 420 27.61 8.80 12.86
N LEU A 421 28.31 8.93 13.99
CA LEU A 421 29.71 8.53 14.13
C LEU A 421 29.84 7.32 15.06
N ASP A 422 30.53 6.27 14.61
CA ASP A 422 30.96 5.15 15.45
C ASP A 422 32.48 5.17 15.58
N ALA A 423 33.00 5.39 16.79
CA ALA A 423 34.43 5.57 17.07
C ALA A 423 35.12 6.52 16.06
N GLU A 424 34.53 7.72 15.87
CA GLU A 424 34.95 8.77 14.92
C GLU A 424 34.76 8.48 13.42
N ASN A 425 34.29 7.29 13.05
CA ASN A 425 34.01 6.93 11.67
C ASN A 425 32.57 7.25 11.29
N LEU A 426 32.36 7.87 10.12
CA LEU A 426 31.03 8.16 9.60
C LEU A 426 30.32 6.89 9.14
N VAL A 427 29.35 6.42 9.92
CA VAL A 427 28.62 5.17 9.66
C VAL A 427 27.22 5.39 9.08
N GLY A 428 26.61 6.55 9.31
CA GLY A 428 25.25 6.84 8.87
C GLY A 428 24.86 8.31 8.94
N ILE A 429 23.67 8.63 8.45
CA ILE A 429 23.06 9.96 8.58
C ILE A 429 21.58 9.81 8.86
N VAL A 430 21.07 10.55 9.86
CA VAL A 430 19.64 10.62 10.18
C VAL A 430 19.10 11.95 9.68
N THR A 431 18.04 11.93 8.88
CA THR A 431 17.41 13.15 8.35
C THR A 431 16.07 13.43 9.03
N ARG A 432 15.60 14.68 8.96
CA ARG A 432 14.28 15.09 9.46
C ARG A 432 13.14 14.23 8.88
N THR A 433 13.27 13.79 7.63
CA THR A 433 12.31 12.88 6.98
C THR A 433 12.28 11.50 7.64
N ASP A 434 13.43 10.99 8.09
CA ASP A 434 13.51 9.68 8.74
C ASP A 434 12.85 9.73 10.14
N VAL A 435 13.07 10.82 10.88
CA VAL A 435 12.41 11.08 12.18
C VAL A 435 10.89 11.18 12.02
N LEU A 436 10.40 12.01 11.09
CA LEU A 436 8.95 12.20 10.87
C LEU A 436 8.25 10.91 10.42
N ARG A 437 8.91 10.11 9.57
CA ARG A 437 8.38 8.82 9.13
C ARG A 437 8.18 7.87 10.31
N GLN A 438 9.15 7.79 11.22
CA GLN A 438 9.05 6.92 12.38
C GLN A 438 7.91 7.33 13.32
N ILE A 439 7.71 8.65 13.51
CA ILE A 439 6.61 9.19 14.33
C ILE A 439 5.26 8.81 13.72
N HIS A 440 5.07 8.98 12.41
CA HIS A 440 3.81 8.63 11.74
C HIS A 440 3.57 7.11 11.70
N GLN A 441 4.61 6.28 11.54
CA GLN A 441 4.46 4.84 11.59
C GLN A 441 4.03 4.35 12.97
N ALA A 442 4.56 4.94 14.05
CA ALA A 442 4.13 4.62 15.42
C ALA A 442 2.65 4.98 15.65
N GLN A 443 2.20 6.12 15.14
CA GLN A 443 0.80 6.57 15.22
C GLN A 443 -0.16 5.70 14.40
N ALA A 444 0.23 5.26 13.20
CA ALA A 444 -0.61 4.39 12.37
C ALA A 444 -0.77 2.98 12.95
N MET A 445 0.17 2.52 13.78
CA MET A 445 0.09 1.22 14.46
C MET A 445 -0.80 1.25 15.72
N SER A 446 -0.93 2.39 16.41
CA SER A 446 -1.79 2.51 17.60
C SER A 446 -3.29 2.56 17.27
N ASP A 447 -3.66 3.01 16.08
CA ASP A 447 -5.07 3.08 15.63
C ASP A 447 -5.64 1.70 15.20
N GLY A 448 -4.84 0.64 15.21
CA GLY A 448 -5.22 -0.70 14.75
C GLY A 448 -6.23 -1.46 15.62
N GLN A 449 -6.60 -0.93 16.80
CA GLN A 449 -7.57 -1.56 17.70
C GLN A 449 -9.03 -1.10 17.50
N ARG A 450 -9.30 -0.11 16.65
CA ARG A 450 -10.66 0.37 16.31
C ARG A 450 -11.10 -0.06 14.92
N ALA A 451 -11.03 -1.36 14.62
CA ALA A 451 -11.42 -1.92 13.32
C ALA A 451 -12.78 -2.64 13.39
N GLY A 452 -13.84 -1.88 13.66
CA GLY A 452 -15.21 -2.19 13.28
C GLY A 452 -15.75 -0.98 12.51
N ASP A 453 -16.29 -1.17 11.31
CA ASP A 453 -16.94 -0.13 10.48
C ASP A 453 -16.07 0.94 9.79
N ARG A 454 -14.96 0.53 9.17
CA ARG A 454 -14.51 1.18 7.92
C ARG A 454 -14.91 0.31 6.73
N PRO A 455 -15.39 0.89 5.60
CA PRO A 455 -15.71 0.12 4.41
C PRO A 455 -14.49 -0.72 4.02
N SER A 456 -14.70 -2.03 4.00
CA SER A 456 -13.75 -3.10 3.72
C SER A 456 -12.77 -2.74 2.60
N GLY A 457 -11.51 -2.47 2.99
CA GLY A 457 -10.45 -2.13 2.05
C GLY A 457 -9.24 -1.43 2.68
N LEU A 458 -8.81 -1.80 3.88
CA LEU A 458 -7.63 -1.19 4.51
C LEU A 458 -6.60 -2.24 4.95
N CYS A 459 -5.40 -2.06 4.38
CA CYS A 459 -4.09 -2.36 4.94
C CYS A 459 -4.00 -3.54 5.92
N PRO A 460 -3.35 -4.65 5.54
CA PRO A 460 -2.90 -5.58 6.55
C PRO A 460 -1.84 -4.85 7.39
N LEU A 461 -2.05 -4.77 8.72
CA LEU A 461 -1.01 -4.45 9.71
C LEU A 461 0.24 -5.33 9.43
N PRO A 462 1.46 -4.98 9.89
CA PRO A 462 2.66 -5.81 9.67
C PRO A 462 2.47 -7.29 10.07
N HIS A 463 1.66 -7.56 11.09
CA HIS A 463 1.27 -8.91 11.51
C HIS A 463 0.30 -9.59 10.52
N VAL A 464 -0.68 -8.85 10.01
CA VAL A 464 -1.64 -9.36 9.02
C VAL A 464 -0.95 -9.60 7.67
N VAL A 465 0.05 -8.80 7.27
CA VAL A 465 0.81 -9.08 6.03
C VAL A 465 1.58 -10.39 6.17
N ARG A 466 2.14 -10.70 7.33
CA ARG A 466 2.87 -11.95 7.57
C ARG A 466 1.98 -13.18 7.43
N ASP A 467 0.83 -13.18 8.09
CA ASP A 467 -0.12 -14.29 8.02
C ASP A 467 -0.74 -14.38 6.62
N LEU A 468 -1.08 -13.25 6.00
CA LEU A 468 -1.59 -13.17 4.63
C LEU A 468 -0.59 -13.72 3.60
N VAL A 469 0.70 -13.40 3.74
CA VAL A 469 1.75 -13.91 2.83
C VAL A 469 1.99 -15.40 3.06
N ARG A 470 2.01 -15.86 4.32
CA ARG A 470 2.11 -17.29 4.64
C ARG A 470 0.95 -18.08 4.04
N ASP A 471 -0.27 -17.58 4.21
CA ASP A 471 -1.48 -18.30 3.84
C ASP A 471 -1.77 -18.22 2.32
N ARG A 472 -1.22 -17.23 1.60
CA ARG A 472 -1.37 -17.05 0.14
C ARG A 472 -0.30 -17.74 -0.71
N MET A 473 0.87 -18.04 -0.15
CA MET A 473 1.97 -18.69 -0.87
C MET A 473 1.88 -20.21 -0.76
N THR A 474 2.29 -20.94 -1.80
CA THR A 474 2.35 -22.40 -1.72
C THR A 474 3.36 -22.84 -0.65
N SER A 475 3.02 -23.87 0.13
CA SER A 475 3.86 -24.36 1.23
C SER A 475 5.33 -24.65 0.82
N PRO A 476 5.60 -25.21 -0.39
CA PRO A 476 6.98 -25.37 -0.86
C PRO A 476 7.74 -24.06 -1.05
N LEU A 477 7.11 -23.08 -1.70
CA LEU A 477 7.76 -21.80 -2.01
C LEU A 477 8.04 -21.01 -0.73
N TRP A 478 7.11 -21.03 0.22
CA TRP A 478 7.33 -20.41 1.53
C TRP A 478 8.51 -21.06 2.27
N THR A 479 8.62 -22.39 2.23
CA THR A 479 9.73 -23.13 2.85
C THR A 479 11.07 -22.73 2.23
N LEU A 480 11.14 -22.65 0.90
CA LEU A 480 12.32 -22.19 0.18
C LEU A 480 12.72 -20.76 0.55
N LEU A 481 11.75 -19.83 0.64
CA LEU A 481 12.00 -18.45 1.05
C LEU A 481 12.51 -18.36 2.50
N MET A 482 11.98 -19.17 3.41
CA MET A 482 12.44 -19.19 4.80
C MET A 482 13.84 -19.79 4.93
N GLN A 483 14.20 -20.78 4.11
CA GLN A 483 15.57 -21.29 4.02
C GLN A 483 16.53 -20.23 3.47
N ALA A 484 16.12 -19.50 2.43
CA ALA A 484 16.90 -18.37 1.90
C ALA A 484 17.09 -17.28 2.96
N ALA A 485 16.04 -16.95 3.72
CA ALA A 485 16.11 -15.98 4.80
C ALA A 485 17.08 -16.44 5.91
N ALA A 486 17.02 -17.71 6.32
CA ALA A 486 17.94 -18.27 7.30
C ALA A 486 19.41 -18.26 6.82
N ALA A 487 19.64 -18.57 5.54
CA ALA A 487 20.98 -18.52 4.95
C ALA A 487 21.54 -17.09 4.86
N ALA A 488 20.68 -16.10 4.61
CA ALA A 488 21.04 -14.68 4.63
C ALA A 488 21.32 -14.20 6.08
N GLU A 489 20.48 -14.58 7.03
CA GLU A 489 20.61 -14.21 8.44
C GLU A 489 21.90 -14.75 9.06
N GLN A 490 22.28 -15.99 8.76
CA GLN A 490 23.56 -16.58 9.20
C GLN A 490 24.78 -15.76 8.78
N ARG A 491 24.66 -15.00 7.68
CA ARG A 491 25.70 -14.13 7.13
C ARG A 491 25.55 -12.67 7.60
N GLY A 492 24.54 -12.39 8.41
CA GLY A 492 24.21 -11.04 8.89
C GLY A 492 23.59 -10.14 7.82
N TRP A 493 23.03 -10.72 6.76
CA TRP A 493 22.35 -9.99 5.69
C TRP A 493 20.84 -9.92 5.91
N GLN A 494 20.20 -8.90 5.36
CA GLN A 494 18.75 -8.76 5.34
C GLN A 494 18.22 -9.20 3.98
N LEU A 495 17.18 -10.04 3.97
CA LEU A 495 16.57 -10.55 2.74
C LEU A 495 15.18 -9.97 2.55
N TYR A 496 14.90 -9.53 1.32
CA TYR A 496 13.64 -8.92 0.94
C TYR A 496 13.06 -9.60 -0.30
N LEU A 497 11.76 -9.91 -0.26
CA LEU A 497 10.97 -10.13 -1.46
C LEU A 497 10.54 -8.78 -2.02
N VAL A 498 10.74 -8.52 -3.31
CA VAL A 498 10.55 -7.16 -3.87
C VAL A 498 9.73 -7.15 -5.15
N GLY A 499 9.22 -5.98 -5.52
CA GLY A 499 8.73 -5.73 -6.87
C GLY A 499 7.39 -6.36 -7.20
N GLY A 500 7.30 -6.95 -8.41
CA GLY A 500 6.06 -7.49 -8.95
C GLY A 500 5.47 -8.60 -8.09
N ALA A 501 6.31 -9.40 -7.44
CA ALA A 501 5.87 -10.46 -6.53
C ALA A 501 5.08 -9.89 -5.35
N VAL A 502 5.58 -8.82 -4.71
CA VAL A 502 4.88 -8.17 -3.57
C VAL A 502 3.56 -7.55 -4.03
N ARG A 503 3.56 -6.86 -5.19
CA ARG A 503 2.34 -6.30 -5.78
C ARG A 503 1.29 -7.36 -6.05
N ASP A 504 1.68 -8.45 -6.71
CA ASP A 504 0.76 -9.50 -7.13
C ASP A 504 0.23 -10.27 -5.90
N LEU A 505 1.06 -10.45 -4.85
CA LEU A 505 0.63 -10.96 -3.55
C LEU A 505 -0.43 -10.07 -2.89
N LEU A 506 -0.30 -8.74 -2.98
CA LEU A 506 -1.26 -7.80 -2.40
C LEU A 506 -2.57 -7.71 -3.19
N LEU A 507 -2.52 -7.85 -4.52
CA LEU A 507 -3.69 -7.82 -5.42
C LEU A 507 -4.49 -9.13 -5.45
N ALA A 508 -3.90 -10.22 -4.96
CA ALA A 508 -4.53 -11.53 -4.88
C ALA A 508 -5.84 -11.53 -4.09
N ASN A 509 -6.82 -12.30 -4.57
CA ASN A 509 -8.01 -12.62 -3.78
C ASN A 509 -7.61 -13.50 -2.57
N PRO A 510 -8.26 -13.34 -1.40
CA PRO A 510 -7.94 -14.13 -0.20
C PRO A 510 -8.05 -15.65 -0.38
N ASP A 511 -8.92 -16.10 -1.28
CA ASP A 511 -9.26 -17.51 -1.47
C ASP A 511 -8.43 -18.22 -2.59
N GLU A 512 -7.54 -17.50 -3.26
CA GLU A 512 -6.73 -18.03 -4.37
C GLU A 512 -5.25 -18.13 -3.98
N ALA A 513 -4.70 -19.35 -3.96
CA ALA A 513 -3.26 -19.56 -3.79
C ALA A 513 -2.50 -19.02 -5.02
N LEU A 514 -1.52 -18.13 -4.79
CA LEU A 514 -0.71 -17.59 -5.88
C LEU A 514 0.41 -18.56 -6.25
N LEU A 515 0.40 -19.01 -7.50
CA LEU A 515 1.57 -19.61 -8.14
C LEU A 515 2.46 -18.49 -8.70
N LEU A 516 3.31 -17.93 -7.84
CA LEU A 516 4.39 -17.05 -8.28
C LEU A 516 5.44 -17.88 -9.02
N LYS A 517 5.51 -17.71 -10.35
CA LYS A 517 6.53 -18.37 -11.19
C LYS A 517 7.83 -17.57 -11.32
N ASP A 518 7.76 -16.27 -11.09
CA ASP A 518 8.90 -15.34 -11.09
C ASP A 518 8.98 -14.64 -9.73
N VAL A 519 10.09 -14.83 -9.01
CA VAL A 519 10.31 -14.30 -7.66
C VAL A 519 11.59 -13.48 -7.64
N ASP A 520 11.45 -12.19 -7.30
CA ASP A 520 12.59 -11.28 -7.15
C ASP A 520 12.98 -11.14 -5.67
N LEU A 521 14.21 -11.53 -5.34
CA LEU A 521 14.82 -11.39 -4.03
C LEU A 521 15.94 -10.35 -4.06
N VAL A 522 15.98 -9.50 -3.04
CA VAL A 522 17.05 -8.53 -2.83
C VAL A 522 17.72 -8.76 -1.49
N VAL A 523 19.05 -8.87 -1.54
CA VAL A 523 19.90 -9.01 -0.35
C VAL A 523 20.50 -7.64 -0.01
N ASP A 524 20.20 -7.15 1.17
CA ASP A 524 20.86 -5.99 1.77
C ASP A 524 21.95 -6.49 2.74
N GLY A 525 23.17 -6.59 2.23
CA GLY A 525 24.36 -6.98 2.99
C GLY A 525 25.25 -5.80 3.36
N PHE A 526 24.79 -4.56 3.19
CA PHE A 526 25.66 -3.39 3.17
C PHE A 526 26.37 -3.11 4.51
N HIS A 527 25.79 -3.52 5.63
CA HIS A 527 26.25 -3.16 6.98
C HIS A 527 27.52 -3.87 7.47
N ARG A 528 28.07 -4.84 6.70
CA ARG A 528 29.37 -5.45 7.00
C ARG A 528 30.24 -5.41 5.75
N ALA A 529 31.46 -4.91 5.90
CA ALA A 529 32.35 -4.57 4.81
C ALA A 529 32.50 -5.68 3.75
N ALA A 530 32.41 -5.28 2.47
CA ALA A 530 32.96 -5.94 1.28
C ALA A 530 32.15 -6.96 0.46
N ASP A 531 30.89 -7.28 0.76
CA ASP A 531 30.16 -8.28 -0.04
C ASP A 531 29.40 -7.68 -1.24
N GLN A 532 30.15 -7.11 -2.19
CA GLN A 532 29.63 -6.69 -3.50
C GLN A 532 28.88 -7.82 -4.24
N ALA A 533 29.00 -9.08 -3.80
CA ALA A 533 28.38 -10.25 -4.41
C ALA A 533 27.39 -10.99 -3.49
N ALA A 534 26.86 -10.36 -2.43
CA ALA A 534 25.97 -11.01 -1.44
C ALA A 534 24.81 -11.82 -2.08
N GLY A 535 24.14 -11.28 -3.11
CA GLY A 535 23.10 -12.01 -3.84
C GLY A 535 23.60 -13.27 -4.57
N VAL A 536 24.80 -13.21 -5.16
CA VAL A 536 25.42 -14.35 -5.85
C VAL A 536 25.85 -15.43 -4.85
N GLU A 537 26.36 -15.03 -3.70
CA GLU A 537 26.73 -15.95 -2.63
C GLU A 537 25.53 -16.64 -2.01
N LEU A 538 24.43 -15.91 -1.77
CA LEU A 538 23.17 -16.50 -1.33
C LEU A 538 22.65 -17.52 -2.34
N ALA A 539 22.67 -17.19 -3.64
CA ALA A 539 22.26 -18.11 -4.70
C ALA A 539 23.12 -19.38 -4.74
N ARG A 540 24.44 -19.27 -4.53
CA ARG A 540 25.34 -20.44 -4.41
C ARG A 540 25.03 -21.29 -3.18
N ALA A 541 24.72 -20.68 -2.05
CA ALA A 541 24.32 -21.40 -0.83
C ALA A 541 23.02 -22.19 -1.05
N LEU A 542 22.03 -21.59 -1.73
CA LEU A 542 20.79 -22.27 -2.09
C LEU A 542 21.01 -23.41 -3.10
N GLN A 543 21.90 -23.23 -4.09
CA GLN A 543 22.24 -24.29 -5.05
C GLN A 543 22.84 -25.54 -4.36
N GLN A 544 23.63 -25.35 -3.29
CA GLN A 544 24.16 -26.49 -2.53
C GLN A 544 23.05 -27.30 -1.84
N GLN A 545 21.96 -26.65 -1.45
CA GLN A 545 20.79 -27.29 -0.82
C GLN A 545 19.84 -27.90 -1.87
N TYR A 546 19.80 -27.35 -3.07
CA TYR A 546 18.99 -27.82 -4.20
C TYR A 546 19.86 -28.17 -5.42
N PRO A 547 20.52 -29.35 -5.46
CA PRO A 547 21.48 -29.69 -6.51
C PRO A 547 20.89 -29.76 -7.93
N SER A 548 19.57 -29.96 -8.05
CA SER A 548 18.84 -30.00 -9.32
C SER A 548 18.67 -28.63 -9.97
N VAL A 549 18.87 -27.53 -9.23
CA VAL A 549 18.62 -26.17 -9.74
C VAL A 549 19.76 -25.68 -10.62
N ARG A 550 19.41 -25.02 -11.73
CA ARG A 550 20.41 -24.37 -12.59
C ARG A 550 20.68 -22.95 -12.10
N LEU A 551 21.90 -22.71 -11.66
CA LEU A 551 22.40 -21.37 -11.33
C LEU A 551 22.96 -20.66 -12.58
N GLN A 552 22.47 -19.46 -12.87
CA GLN A 552 23.08 -18.53 -13.83
C GLN A 552 23.56 -17.28 -13.10
N VAL A 553 24.85 -16.95 -13.24
CA VAL A 553 25.45 -15.77 -12.60
C VAL A 553 25.74 -14.70 -13.65
N HIS A 554 25.23 -13.49 -13.43
CA HIS A 554 25.46 -12.33 -14.29
C HIS A 554 26.42 -11.35 -13.59
N GLY A 555 27.73 -11.61 -13.71
CA GLY A 555 28.77 -10.89 -12.97
C GLY A 555 28.81 -9.37 -13.16
N ARG A 556 28.36 -8.84 -14.31
CA ARG A 556 28.30 -7.38 -14.56
C ARG A 556 27.24 -6.64 -13.75
N PHE A 557 26.20 -7.35 -13.30
CA PHE A 557 25.05 -6.77 -12.60
C PHE A 557 24.90 -7.26 -11.16
N GLN A 558 25.82 -8.13 -10.71
CA GLN A 558 25.80 -8.75 -9.38
C GLN A 558 24.47 -9.45 -9.08
N THR A 559 23.87 -10.06 -10.10
CA THR A 559 22.64 -10.84 -10.00
C THR A 559 22.90 -12.31 -10.28
N ALA A 560 22.11 -13.17 -9.65
CA ALA A 560 22.10 -14.60 -9.87
C ALA A 560 20.65 -15.07 -10.07
N ALA A 561 20.43 -15.97 -11.02
CA ALA A 561 19.15 -16.58 -11.29
C ALA A 561 19.20 -18.08 -10.96
N LEU A 562 18.23 -18.55 -10.20
CA LEU A 562 18.00 -19.97 -9.91
C LEU A 562 16.77 -20.44 -10.70
N LEU A 563 16.98 -21.43 -11.55
CA LEU A 563 15.97 -21.92 -12.49
C LEU A 563 15.64 -23.39 -12.20
N TRP A 564 14.40 -23.65 -11.81
CA TRP A 564 13.80 -24.99 -11.75
C TRP A 564 13.07 -25.27 -13.06
N HIS A 565 13.14 -26.51 -13.55
CA HIS A 565 12.49 -26.92 -14.79
C HIS A 565 11.79 -28.27 -14.62
N ASN A 566 10.46 -28.27 -14.78
CA ASN A 566 9.59 -29.44 -14.56
C ASN A 566 9.88 -30.16 -13.24
N ASP A 567 10.17 -29.39 -12.18
CA ASP A 567 10.45 -29.90 -10.85
C ASP A 567 9.17 -30.48 -10.22
N PRO A 568 9.23 -31.64 -9.55
CA PRO A 568 8.05 -32.26 -8.96
C PRO A 568 7.39 -31.43 -7.85
N GLU A 569 8.12 -30.49 -7.24
CA GLU A 569 7.64 -29.63 -6.16
C GLU A 569 7.40 -28.18 -6.63
N PHE A 570 8.25 -27.66 -7.53
CA PHE A 570 8.21 -26.26 -7.97
C PHE A 570 7.80 -26.03 -9.43
N ASP A 571 7.57 -27.09 -10.22
CA ASP A 571 7.33 -27.03 -11.67
C ASP A 571 8.42 -26.21 -12.41
N SER A 572 8.07 -25.04 -12.94
CA SER A 572 9.00 -24.13 -13.62
C SER A 572 9.06 -22.80 -12.88
N LEU A 573 9.87 -22.77 -11.81
CA LEU A 573 10.10 -21.60 -10.95
C LEU A 573 11.40 -20.88 -11.31
N TRP A 574 11.33 -19.56 -11.39
CA TRP A 574 12.47 -18.67 -11.59
C TRP A 574 12.62 -17.76 -10.37
N ILE A 575 13.77 -17.85 -9.68
CA ILE A 575 14.14 -16.92 -8.61
C ILE A 575 15.33 -16.09 -9.03
N ASP A 576 15.14 -14.78 -9.13
CA ASP A 576 16.20 -13.80 -9.34
C ASP A 576 16.65 -13.24 -8.00
N ILE A 577 17.94 -13.37 -7.69
CA ILE A 577 18.56 -12.88 -6.46
C ILE A 577 19.56 -11.78 -6.83
N ALA A 578 19.33 -10.57 -6.33
CA ALA A 578 20.15 -9.41 -6.55
C ALA A 578 20.72 -8.85 -5.24
N THR A 579 21.94 -8.33 -5.25
CA THR A 579 22.41 -7.45 -4.19
C THR A 579 21.71 -6.09 -4.34
N ALA A 580 21.24 -5.50 -3.24
CA ALA A 580 20.65 -4.16 -3.22
C ALA A 580 21.62 -3.15 -3.84
N ARG A 581 21.12 -2.35 -4.79
CA ARG A 581 21.98 -1.47 -5.59
C ARG A 581 21.33 -0.17 -6.01
N THR A 582 22.16 0.84 -6.21
CA THR A 582 21.82 2.08 -6.92
C THR A 582 22.14 1.93 -8.41
N GLU A 583 21.33 2.58 -9.25
CA GLU A 583 21.57 2.68 -10.68
C GLU A 583 21.82 4.14 -11.06
N PHE A 584 22.83 4.36 -11.90
CA PHE A 584 23.10 5.66 -12.49
C PHE A 584 23.15 5.55 -14.01
N TYR A 585 22.46 6.46 -14.68
CA TYR A 585 22.46 6.59 -16.14
C TYR A 585 23.46 7.69 -16.54
N PRO A 586 24.61 7.36 -17.15
CA PRO A 586 25.62 8.35 -17.54
C PRO A 586 25.07 9.43 -18.47
N TYR A 587 24.14 9.04 -19.31
CA TYR A 587 23.32 9.88 -20.18
C TYR A 587 21.94 9.19 -20.36
N PRO A 588 20.90 9.93 -20.78
CA PRO A 588 19.57 9.36 -20.99
C PRO A 588 19.59 8.16 -21.96
N ALA A 589 18.82 7.11 -21.66
CA ALA A 589 18.75 5.86 -22.42
C ALA A 589 20.01 4.96 -22.44
N ALA A 590 21.06 5.29 -21.68
CA ALA A 590 22.22 4.43 -21.49
C ALA A 590 21.89 3.16 -20.68
N ASN A 591 22.81 2.19 -20.68
CA ASN A 591 22.80 1.15 -19.65
C ASN A 591 23.19 1.76 -18.29
N PRO A 592 22.53 1.36 -17.19
CA PRO A 592 22.89 1.87 -15.87
C PRO A 592 24.23 1.30 -15.41
N VAL A 593 25.00 2.12 -14.69
CA VAL A 593 26.12 1.69 -13.86
C VAL A 593 25.59 1.38 -12.48
N VAL A 594 25.94 0.21 -11.94
CA VAL A 594 25.43 -0.30 -10.66
C VAL A 594 26.47 -0.18 -9.55
N GLU A 595 26.00 0.14 -8.33
CA GLU A 595 26.82 0.19 -7.11
C GLU A 595 26.00 -0.35 -5.93
N ALA A 596 26.59 -1.16 -5.05
CA ALA A 596 25.91 -1.73 -3.89
C ALA A 596 25.36 -0.64 -2.95
N SER A 597 24.15 -0.83 -2.43
CA SER A 597 23.43 0.16 -1.62
C SER A 597 22.42 -0.47 -0.66
N SER A 598 21.71 0.38 0.10
CA SER A 598 20.58 -0.07 0.92
C SER A 598 19.32 -0.41 0.10
N ILE A 599 18.41 -1.18 0.71
CA ILE A 599 17.11 -1.54 0.12
C ILE A 599 16.28 -0.32 -0.31
N ARG A 600 16.32 0.78 0.45
CA ARG A 600 15.60 2.02 0.11
C ARG A 600 16.05 2.58 -1.23
N GLN A 601 17.37 2.57 -1.48
CA GLN A 601 17.93 3.05 -2.73
C GLN A 601 17.65 2.09 -3.89
N ASP A 602 17.61 0.78 -3.64
CA ASP A 602 17.19 -0.22 -4.62
C ASP A 602 15.72 -0.04 -5.04
N LEU A 603 14.83 0.29 -4.10
CA LEU A 603 13.43 0.56 -4.41
C LEU A 603 13.25 1.90 -5.16
N TYR A 604 14.08 2.91 -4.88
CA TYR A 604 13.99 4.23 -5.53
C TYR A 604 14.28 4.18 -7.05
N ARG A 605 15.20 3.32 -7.48
CA ARG A 605 15.58 3.20 -8.90
C ARG A 605 14.52 2.52 -9.78
N ARG A 606 13.46 1.97 -9.18
CA ARG A 606 12.40 1.21 -9.89
C ARG A 606 11.53 2.13 -10.73
N ASP A 607 10.61 1.53 -11.47
CA ASP A 607 9.79 2.25 -12.44
C ASP A 607 8.58 2.94 -11.80
N PHE A 608 7.80 2.20 -11.01
CA PHE A 608 6.54 2.67 -10.42
C PHE A 608 6.46 2.37 -8.92
N THR A 609 5.72 3.21 -8.20
CA THR A 609 5.47 3.07 -6.74
C THR A 609 4.93 1.69 -6.37
N ILE A 610 3.96 1.17 -7.14
CA ILE A 610 3.38 -0.16 -6.95
C ILE A 610 4.38 -1.32 -7.12
N ASN A 611 5.51 -1.07 -7.80
CA ASN A 611 6.61 -2.03 -7.97
C ASN A 611 7.80 -1.70 -7.06
N ALA A 612 7.70 -0.64 -6.24
CA ALA A 612 8.72 -0.18 -5.30
C ALA A 612 8.37 -0.58 -3.86
N LEU A 613 7.78 -1.77 -3.70
CA LEU A 613 7.43 -2.40 -2.44
C LEU A 613 8.42 -3.53 -2.12
N ALA A 614 8.73 -3.71 -0.84
CA ALA A 614 9.55 -4.82 -0.35
C ALA A 614 8.95 -5.46 0.90
N LEU A 615 8.99 -6.78 1.00
CA LEU A 615 8.60 -7.54 2.18
C LEU A 615 9.84 -8.15 2.81
N ARG A 616 10.09 -7.82 4.08
CA ARG A 616 11.23 -8.34 4.84
C ARG A 616 11.02 -9.81 5.22
N LEU A 617 12.00 -10.65 4.91
CA LEU A 617 11.97 -12.09 5.23
C LEU A 617 12.83 -12.45 6.46
N THR A 618 13.81 -11.63 6.83
CA THR A 618 14.73 -11.88 7.97
C THR A 618 14.30 -11.14 9.26
N PRO A 619 14.63 -11.66 10.46
CA PRO A 619 14.42 -10.98 11.75
C PRO A 619 15.13 -9.60 11.85
N PRO A 620 14.78 -8.72 12.83
CA PRO A 620 13.77 -8.90 13.90
C PRO A 620 12.32 -8.65 13.44
N ARG A 621 12.10 -8.07 12.26
CA ARG A 621 10.77 -7.69 11.75
C ARG A 621 10.34 -8.52 10.54
N THR A 622 10.37 -9.85 10.66
CA THR A 622 9.93 -10.75 9.58
C THR A 622 8.45 -10.50 9.22
N GLY A 623 8.15 -10.30 7.95
CA GLY A 623 6.82 -9.96 7.43
C GLY A 623 6.54 -8.46 7.34
N GLU A 624 7.50 -7.61 7.70
CA GLU A 624 7.37 -6.15 7.56
C GLU A 624 7.34 -5.74 6.08
N LEU A 625 6.26 -5.07 5.68
CA LEU A 625 6.14 -4.46 4.37
C LEU A 625 6.75 -3.05 4.40
N LEU A 626 7.79 -2.85 3.61
CA LEU A 626 8.44 -1.58 3.37
C LEU A 626 7.81 -0.89 2.16
N ASP A 627 7.09 0.20 2.44
CA ASP A 627 6.57 1.14 1.44
C ASP A 627 7.11 2.55 1.73
N PHE A 628 8.12 2.96 0.97
CA PHE A 628 8.73 4.28 1.11
C PHE A 628 8.10 5.35 0.21
N PHE A 629 7.29 4.95 -0.78
CA PHE A 629 6.87 5.81 -1.89
C PHE A 629 5.36 5.86 -2.10
N GLY A 630 4.58 5.23 -1.23
CA GLY A 630 3.11 5.21 -1.30
C GLY A 630 2.56 4.19 -2.29
N GLY A 631 3.30 3.11 -2.56
CA GLY A 631 2.85 2.05 -3.47
C GLY A 631 1.56 1.37 -3.03
N LEU A 632 1.29 1.27 -1.72
CA LEU A 632 0.03 0.75 -1.20
C LEU A 632 -1.16 1.65 -1.51
N LEU A 633 -0.99 2.97 -1.34
CA LEU A 633 -2.02 3.95 -1.64
C LEU A 633 -2.33 3.94 -3.14
N ASP A 634 -1.30 3.84 -3.99
CA ASP A 634 -1.48 3.76 -5.44
C ASP A 634 -2.11 2.42 -5.87
N LEU A 635 -1.83 1.31 -5.18
CA LEU A 635 -2.52 0.04 -5.41
C LEU A 635 -4.02 0.14 -5.08
N GLN A 636 -4.37 0.78 -3.97
CA GLN A 636 -5.76 1.02 -3.57
C GLN A 636 -6.49 1.97 -4.52
N ALA A 637 -5.82 3.06 -4.91
CA ALA A 637 -6.34 4.04 -5.87
C ALA A 637 -6.35 3.53 -7.31
N ARG A 638 -5.75 2.36 -7.58
CA ARG A 638 -5.57 1.78 -8.93
C ARG A 638 -4.81 2.72 -9.87
N HIS A 639 -3.72 3.31 -9.37
CA HIS A 639 -2.90 4.26 -10.11
C HIS A 639 -1.51 3.71 -10.45
N ILE A 640 -1.03 4.05 -11.65
CA ILE A 640 0.37 3.85 -12.07
C ILE A 640 1.09 5.19 -11.93
N ARG A 641 1.98 5.28 -10.94
CA ARG A 641 2.75 6.49 -10.61
C ARG A 641 4.25 6.24 -10.68
N VAL A 642 4.99 7.14 -11.34
CA VAL A 642 6.46 7.12 -11.34
C VAL A 642 7.04 7.68 -10.04
N LEU A 643 8.22 7.20 -9.62
CA LEU A 643 8.85 7.68 -8.38
C LEU A 643 9.41 9.11 -8.50
N HIS A 644 9.82 9.55 -9.70
CA HIS A 644 10.31 10.89 -9.97
C HIS A 644 10.18 11.25 -11.46
N ALA A 645 10.11 12.55 -11.78
CA ALA A 645 9.93 13.04 -13.16
C ALA A 645 11.04 12.58 -14.12
N ASN A 646 12.30 12.52 -13.65
CA ASN A 646 13.44 12.11 -14.48
C ASN A 646 13.39 10.64 -14.92
N SER A 647 12.58 9.80 -14.26
CA SER A 647 12.45 8.36 -14.53
C SER A 647 12.19 8.08 -16.02
N LEU A 648 11.32 8.89 -16.64
CA LEU A 648 10.92 8.73 -18.04
C LEU A 648 11.96 9.28 -19.03
N ILE A 649 12.81 10.21 -18.58
CA ILE A 649 13.89 10.78 -19.39
C ILE A 649 15.08 9.80 -19.39
N GLU A 650 15.46 9.32 -18.22
CA GLU A 650 16.53 8.34 -18.03
C GLU A 650 16.25 7.04 -18.80
N ASP A 651 14.99 6.59 -18.78
CA ASP A 651 14.57 5.35 -19.41
C ASP A 651 13.20 5.48 -20.12
N PRO A 652 13.20 5.77 -21.43
CA PRO A 652 11.98 5.92 -22.21
C PRO A 652 11.11 4.65 -22.26
N THR A 653 11.71 3.47 -22.03
CA THR A 653 10.96 2.20 -22.05
C THR A 653 9.93 2.11 -20.91
N ARG A 654 10.08 2.94 -19.85
CA ARG A 654 9.12 3.04 -18.76
C ARG A 654 7.75 3.56 -19.23
N ILE A 655 7.68 4.32 -20.32
CA ILE A 655 6.39 4.75 -20.89
C ILE A 655 5.57 3.52 -21.35
N TYR A 656 6.21 2.62 -22.09
CA TYR A 656 5.60 1.39 -22.58
C TYR A 656 5.25 0.45 -21.42
N ARG A 657 6.11 0.37 -20.40
CA ARG A 657 5.82 -0.37 -19.16
C ARG A 657 4.61 0.19 -18.42
N ALA A 658 4.48 1.52 -18.33
CA ALA A 658 3.36 2.18 -17.67
C ALA A 658 2.03 1.76 -18.34
N VAL A 659 1.99 1.83 -19.67
CA VAL A 659 0.82 1.38 -20.44
C VAL A 659 0.56 -0.11 -20.24
N ARG A 660 1.60 -0.95 -20.30
CA ARG A 660 1.46 -2.39 -20.09
C ARG A 660 0.87 -2.71 -18.72
N PHE A 661 1.35 -2.06 -17.65
CA PHE A 661 0.81 -2.27 -16.31
C PHE A 661 -0.58 -1.68 -16.13
N ALA A 662 -0.85 -0.47 -16.65
CA ALA A 662 -2.16 0.15 -16.60
C ALA A 662 -3.23 -0.76 -17.22
N VAL A 663 -2.97 -1.28 -18.43
CA VAL A 663 -3.93 -2.14 -19.13
C VAL A 663 -4.00 -3.54 -18.52
N ARG A 664 -2.86 -4.15 -18.14
CA ARG A 664 -2.81 -5.48 -17.51
C ARG A 664 -3.60 -5.52 -16.19
N LEU A 665 -3.46 -4.50 -15.37
CA LEU A 665 -4.05 -4.44 -14.02
C LEU A 665 -5.42 -3.74 -14.00
N GLY A 666 -5.84 -3.12 -15.11
CA GLY A 666 -7.05 -2.28 -15.14
C GLY A 666 -6.91 -0.98 -14.34
N PHE A 667 -5.68 -0.46 -14.26
CA PHE A 667 -5.31 0.75 -13.53
C PHE A 667 -5.28 1.97 -14.46
N GLN A 668 -5.36 3.16 -13.88
CA GLN A 668 -5.18 4.43 -14.59
C GLN A 668 -3.77 4.96 -14.38
N ILE A 669 -3.24 5.70 -15.35
CA ILE A 669 -1.98 6.42 -15.16
C ILE A 669 -2.29 7.68 -14.35
N ASP A 670 -1.51 7.91 -13.29
CA ASP A 670 -1.69 9.08 -12.43
C ASP A 670 -1.57 10.39 -13.26
N PRO A 671 -2.41 11.42 -13.02
CA PRO A 671 -2.43 12.64 -13.84
C PRO A 671 -1.08 13.36 -13.92
N GLN A 672 -0.29 13.35 -12.83
CA GLN A 672 1.04 13.94 -12.82
C GLN A 672 2.02 13.12 -13.65
N THR A 673 1.92 11.78 -13.58
CA THR A 673 2.71 10.86 -14.39
C THR A 673 2.39 11.01 -15.88
N GLU A 674 1.11 11.14 -16.25
CA GLU A 674 0.71 11.45 -17.61
C GLU A 674 1.30 12.79 -18.08
N GLY A 675 1.23 13.82 -17.24
CA GLY A 675 1.86 15.12 -17.50
C GLY A 675 3.36 14.99 -17.79
N TYR A 676 4.08 14.19 -17.02
CA TYR A 676 5.50 13.92 -17.26
C TYR A 676 5.76 13.18 -18.57
N ILE A 677 4.94 12.18 -18.93
CA ILE A 677 5.04 11.48 -20.22
C ILE A 677 4.89 12.48 -21.37
N ARG A 678 3.82 13.28 -21.35
CA ARG A 678 3.55 14.27 -22.40
C ARG A 678 4.66 15.32 -22.50
N HIS A 679 5.15 15.81 -21.36
CA HIS A 679 6.25 16.78 -21.34
C HIS A 679 7.55 16.19 -21.90
N ALA A 680 7.92 14.96 -21.50
CA ALA A 680 9.13 14.30 -21.99
C ALA A 680 9.08 14.09 -23.51
N ILE A 681 7.93 13.67 -24.05
CA ILE A 681 7.71 13.53 -25.49
C ILE A 681 7.79 14.88 -26.20
N ALA A 682 7.06 15.90 -25.70
CA ALA A 682 7.01 17.23 -26.30
C ALA A 682 8.37 17.98 -26.27
N SER A 683 9.22 17.68 -25.29
CA SER A 683 10.57 18.27 -25.19
C SER A 683 11.51 17.87 -26.33
N GLY A 684 11.13 16.88 -27.14
CA GLY A 684 11.95 16.35 -28.24
C GLY A 684 13.24 15.67 -27.76
N ILE A 685 13.36 15.35 -26.46
CA ILE A 685 14.58 14.76 -25.89
C ILE A 685 14.88 13.40 -26.52
N TYR A 686 13.85 12.59 -26.78
CA TYR A 686 14.01 11.27 -27.40
C TYR A 686 14.52 11.34 -28.84
N HIS A 687 14.05 12.32 -29.62
CA HIS A 687 14.54 12.55 -30.98
C HIS A 687 16.00 13.02 -30.98
N ARG A 688 16.37 13.92 -30.05
CA ARG A 688 17.77 14.35 -29.88
C ARG A 688 18.68 13.18 -29.51
N ILE A 689 18.27 12.32 -28.58
CA ILE A 689 19.04 11.13 -28.18
C ILE A 689 19.20 10.16 -29.38
N GLN A 690 18.15 9.92 -30.16
CA GLN A 690 18.23 9.06 -31.36
C GLN A 690 19.10 9.66 -32.47
N ALA A 691 19.15 10.98 -32.60
CA ALA A 691 19.93 11.67 -33.62
C ALA A 691 21.41 11.85 -33.24
N GLU A 692 21.71 12.09 -31.96
CA GLU A 692 23.08 12.27 -31.46
C GLU A 692 23.80 10.94 -31.22
N MET A 693 23.06 9.85 -30.99
CA MET A 693 23.61 8.52 -30.68
C MET A 693 23.18 7.51 -31.75
N ASP A 694 23.97 7.39 -32.81
CA ASP A 694 23.68 6.55 -33.99
C ASP A 694 23.31 5.09 -33.66
N LYS A 695 23.76 4.55 -32.51
CA LYS A 695 23.35 3.24 -31.97
C LYS A 695 23.39 3.24 -30.44
N THR A 696 22.22 3.07 -29.81
CA THR A 696 22.12 2.65 -28.40
C THR A 696 21.44 1.28 -28.35
N PRO A 697 22.18 0.18 -28.60
CA PRO A 697 21.59 -1.16 -28.74
C PRO A 697 20.76 -1.59 -27.53
N ALA A 698 21.13 -1.13 -26.34
CA ALA A 698 20.40 -1.45 -25.11
C ALA A 698 18.99 -0.86 -25.06
N LEU A 699 18.81 0.41 -25.44
CA LEU A 699 17.48 1.02 -25.51
C LEU A 699 16.61 0.29 -26.54
N GLN A 700 17.20 0.01 -27.70
CA GLN A 700 16.55 -0.69 -28.81
C GLN A 700 16.07 -2.10 -28.43
N THR A 701 16.94 -2.91 -27.81
CA THR A 701 16.58 -4.26 -27.37
C THR A 701 15.52 -4.24 -26.26
N ARG A 702 15.60 -3.27 -25.33
CA ARG A 702 14.62 -3.11 -24.24
C ARG A 702 13.26 -2.65 -24.77
N LEU A 703 13.25 -1.71 -25.71
CA LEU A 703 12.03 -1.26 -26.39
C LEU A 703 11.38 -2.41 -27.16
N ARG A 704 12.16 -3.18 -27.94
CA ARG A 704 11.64 -4.40 -28.61
C ARG A 704 11.00 -5.35 -27.60
N ARG A 705 11.65 -5.60 -26.46
CA ARG A 705 11.12 -6.49 -25.41
C ARG A 705 9.77 -6.01 -24.87
N GLU A 706 9.65 -4.73 -24.53
CA GLU A 706 8.38 -4.19 -24.02
C GLU A 706 7.28 -4.19 -25.10
N LEU A 707 7.62 -3.89 -26.36
CA LEU A 707 6.68 -4.01 -27.49
C LEU A 707 6.23 -5.45 -27.71
N LYS A 708 7.16 -6.41 -27.67
CA LYS A 708 6.84 -7.85 -27.75
C LYS A 708 5.83 -8.23 -26.66
N LEU A 709 6.11 -7.89 -25.39
CA LEU A 709 5.22 -8.19 -24.27
C LEU A 709 3.83 -7.55 -24.40
N ILE A 710 3.74 -6.34 -24.94
CA ILE A 710 2.47 -5.66 -25.21
C ILE A 710 1.69 -6.36 -26.32
N LEU A 711 2.36 -6.71 -27.43
CA LEU A 711 1.73 -7.25 -28.63
C LEU A 711 1.40 -8.76 -28.54
N GLU A 712 2.10 -9.52 -27.69
CA GLU A 712 1.75 -10.92 -27.36
C GLU A 712 0.53 -11.01 -26.44
N ALA A 713 0.22 -9.96 -25.67
CA ALA A 713 -0.83 -9.99 -24.68
C ALA A 713 -2.23 -9.90 -25.30
N SER A 714 -3.22 -10.55 -24.68
CA SER A 714 -4.64 -10.47 -25.09
C SER A 714 -5.19 -9.04 -25.10
N TYR A 715 -4.61 -8.15 -24.28
CA TYR A 715 -4.99 -6.76 -24.12
C TYR A 715 -4.22 -5.78 -25.03
N TRP A 716 -3.46 -6.26 -26.03
CA TRP A 716 -2.65 -5.42 -26.91
C TRP A 716 -3.43 -4.27 -27.56
N LYS A 717 -4.71 -4.48 -27.89
CA LYS A 717 -5.60 -3.46 -28.48
C LYS A 717 -5.73 -2.23 -27.60
N ALA A 718 -6.07 -2.42 -26.33
CA ALA A 718 -6.20 -1.33 -25.37
C ALA A 718 -4.85 -0.66 -25.10
N ALA A 719 -3.75 -1.44 -25.09
CA ALA A 719 -2.40 -0.90 -24.91
C ALA A 719 -1.97 0.00 -26.08
N ILE A 720 -2.20 -0.39 -27.33
CA ILE A 720 -1.84 0.43 -28.51
C ILE A 720 -2.66 1.72 -28.55
N GLN A 721 -3.96 1.67 -28.20
CA GLN A 721 -4.80 2.86 -28.09
C GLN A 721 -4.29 3.81 -26.99
N LEU A 722 -3.91 3.28 -25.83
CA LEU A 722 -3.37 4.10 -24.75
C LEU A 722 -2.00 4.70 -25.10
N LEU A 723 -1.13 3.95 -25.80
CA LEU A 723 0.13 4.47 -26.32
C LEU A 723 -0.10 5.63 -27.30
N ASP A 724 -1.08 5.52 -28.18
CA ASP A 724 -1.45 6.59 -29.12
C ASP A 724 -2.00 7.83 -28.39
N ASN A 725 -2.93 7.64 -27.43
CA ASN A 725 -3.50 8.73 -26.63
C ASN A 725 -2.43 9.53 -25.85
N LEU A 726 -1.37 8.86 -25.40
CA LEU A 726 -0.23 9.48 -24.73
C LEU A 726 0.77 10.13 -25.71
N GLY A 727 0.63 9.88 -27.01
CA GLY A 727 1.60 10.28 -28.04
C GLY A 727 2.88 9.42 -28.05
N ALA A 728 2.89 8.29 -27.34
CA ALA A 728 4.07 7.46 -27.14
C ALA A 728 4.48 6.68 -28.41
N LEU A 729 3.56 6.45 -29.35
CA LEU A 729 3.91 5.86 -30.67
C LEU A 729 4.93 6.73 -31.43
N ARG A 730 4.88 8.05 -31.23
CA ARG A 730 5.83 9.00 -31.84
C ARG A 730 7.26 8.83 -31.33
N CYS A 731 7.47 8.12 -30.21
CA CYS A 731 8.80 7.76 -29.72
C CYS A 731 9.45 6.64 -30.57
N ILE A 732 8.67 5.85 -31.30
CA ILE A 732 9.19 4.87 -32.27
C ILE A 732 9.61 5.60 -33.54
N HIS A 733 8.71 6.44 -34.07
CA HIS A 733 9.00 7.31 -35.21
C HIS A 733 8.06 8.54 -35.16
N PRO A 734 8.53 9.77 -35.46
CA PRO A 734 7.73 10.99 -35.30
C PRO A 734 6.39 11.00 -36.05
N THR A 735 6.30 10.30 -37.17
CA THR A 735 5.10 10.22 -38.02
C THR A 735 4.21 9.00 -37.70
N LEU A 736 4.54 8.20 -36.68
CA LEU A 736 3.75 7.03 -36.33
C LEU A 736 2.55 7.43 -35.46
N GLU A 737 1.35 7.31 -36.02
CA GLU A 737 0.09 7.61 -35.35
C GLU A 737 -0.95 6.53 -35.66
N LEU A 738 -1.86 6.30 -34.72
CA LEU A 738 -2.92 5.30 -34.89
C LEU A 738 -4.13 5.89 -35.61
N ASP A 739 -4.02 6.03 -36.93
CA ASP A 739 -5.18 6.44 -37.75
C ASP A 739 -6.23 5.30 -37.91
N ASP A 740 -7.40 5.66 -38.42
CA ASP A 740 -8.50 4.71 -38.65
C ASP A 740 -8.12 3.57 -39.61
N VAL A 741 -7.21 3.84 -40.55
CA VAL A 741 -6.75 2.87 -41.55
C VAL A 741 -5.87 1.82 -40.89
N LEU A 742 -4.85 2.25 -40.16
CA LEU A 742 -3.91 1.42 -39.41
C LEU A 742 -4.64 0.61 -38.34
N TRP A 743 -5.58 1.23 -37.61
CA TRP A 743 -6.39 0.53 -36.62
C TRP A 743 -7.26 -0.57 -37.24
N LYS A 744 -7.85 -0.29 -38.41
CA LYS A 744 -8.60 -1.30 -39.17
C LYS A 744 -7.68 -2.41 -39.68
N GLN A 745 -6.45 -2.10 -40.07
CA GLN A 745 -5.46 -3.07 -40.53
C GLN A 745 -5.02 -3.99 -39.40
N LEU A 746 -4.63 -3.45 -38.24
CA LEU A 746 -4.24 -4.24 -37.06
C LEU A 746 -5.36 -5.20 -36.61
N ARG A 747 -6.62 -4.76 -36.58
CA ARG A 747 -7.77 -5.63 -36.27
C ARG A 747 -8.01 -6.73 -37.30
N GLN A 748 -7.65 -6.51 -38.57
CA GLN A 748 -7.76 -7.53 -39.61
C GLN A 748 -6.65 -8.58 -39.47
N VAL A 749 -5.42 -8.15 -39.18
CA VAL A 749 -4.27 -9.04 -38.99
C VAL A 749 -4.53 -10.03 -37.88
N ASP A 750 -5.02 -9.54 -36.73
CA ASP A 750 -5.41 -10.36 -35.58
C ASP A 750 -6.39 -11.48 -35.99
N ARG A 751 -7.41 -11.14 -36.80
CA ARG A 751 -8.37 -12.13 -37.34
C ARG A 751 -7.72 -13.10 -38.32
N CYS A 752 -6.80 -12.61 -39.16
CA CYS A 752 -6.08 -13.44 -40.13
C CYS A 752 -5.16 -14.45 -39.42
N LEU A 753 -4.41 -14.02 -38.41
CA LEU A 753 -3.50 -14.87 -37.65
C LEU A 753 -4.26 -15.98 -36.92
N ILE A 754 -5.35 -15.65 -36.22
CA ILE A 754 -6.21 -16.63 -35.54
C ILE A 754 -6.80 -17.67 -36.51
N ARG A 755 -7.10 -17.26 -37.75
CA ARG A 755 -7.77 -18.10 -38.75
C ARG A 755 -6.81 -18.98 -39.55
N PHE A 756 -5.67 -18.44 -39.97
CA PHE A 756 -4.81 -19.06 -40.99
C PHE A 756 -3.54 -19.70 -40.45
N ASP A 757 -3.08 -19.31 -39.26
CA ASP A 757 -1.90 -19.89 -38.63
C ASP A 757 -2.30 -20.98 -37.64
N GLN A 758 -2.85 -22.10 -38.12
CA GLN A 758 -3.08 -23.31 -37.32
C GLN A 758 -2.14 -24.41 -37.84
N PRO A 759 -1.07 -24.76 -37.10
CA PRO A 759 -1.00 -24.92 -35.63
C PRO A 759 -0.17 -23.85 -34.85
N ALA A 760 -0.35 -22.55 -35.13
CA ALA A 760 0.39 -21.44 -34.49
C ALA A 760 1.91 -21.49 -34.70
N SER A 761 2.31 -21.57 -35.97
CA SER A 761 3.72 -21.61 -36.39
C SER A 761 4.41 -20.24 -36.40
N LEU A 762 3.62 -19.15 -36.37
CA LEU A 762 4.13 -17.79 -36.49
C LEU A 762 4.17 -17.07 -35.14
N GLU A 763 5.16 -16.19 -35.00
CA GLU A 763 5.23 -15.22 -33.90
C GLU A 763 4.24 -14.07 -34.17
N HIS A 764 3.01 -14.16 -33.64
CA HIS A 764 1.92 -13.20 -33.95
C HIS A 764 2.27 -11.75 -33.63
N TRP A 765 3.00 -11.50 -32.54
CA TRP A 765 3.44 -10.16 -32.14
C TRP A 765 4.33 -9.50 -33.21
N GLN A 766 5.13 -10.29 -33.92
CA GLN A 766 6.05 -9.81 -34.94
C GLN A 766 5.29 -9.35 -36.17
N VAL A 767 4.26 -10.08 -36.59
CA VAL A 767 3.39 -9.68 -37.71
C VAL A 767 2.59 -8.43 -37.37
N LEU A 768 2.08 -8.31 -36.13
CA LEU A 768 1.41 -7.09 -35.66
C LEU A 768 2.36 -5.89 -35.66
N LEU A 769 3.61 -6.07 -35.22
CA LEU A 769 4.62 -5.02 -35.27
C LEU A 769 4.98 -4.64 -36.72
N GLU A 770 5.12 -5.61 -37.62
CA GLU A 770 5.36 -5.35 -39.05
C GLU A 770 4.24 -4.48 -39.64
N VAL A 771 2.97 -4.76 -39.31
CA VAL A 771 1.81 -3.95 -39.74
C VAL A 771 1.89 -2.53 -39.21
N LEU A 772 2.24 -2.36 -37.93
CA LEU A 772 2.44 -1.04 -37.33
C LEU A 772 3.50 -0.23 -38.10
N LEU A 773 4.61 -0.88 -38.48
CA LEU A 773 5.68 -0.26 -39.24
C LEU A 773 5.30 0.03 -40.71
N THR A 774 4.30 -0.65 -41.29
CA THR A 774 3.87 -0.37 -42.66
C THR A 774 3.22 1.00 -42.85
N HIS A 775 2.83 1.67 -41.76
CA HIS A 775 2.35 3.06 -41.80
C HIS A 775 3.48 4.05 -42.19
N LEU A 776 4.73 3.69 -41.89
CA LEU A 776 5.90 4.54 -42.18
C LEU A 776 6.31 4.43 -43.66
N SER A 777 7.13 5.38 -44.13
CA SER A 777 7.74 5.32 -45.45
C SER A 777 8.62 4.07 -45.59
N LYS A 778 8.97 3.68 -46.83
CA LYS A 778 9.80 2.49 -47.08
C LYS A 778 11.16 2.60 -46.38
N ASP A 779 11.81 3.76 -46.46
CA ASP A 779 13.15 3.94 -45.88
C ASP A 779 13.07 4.03 -44.35
N ASP A 780 12.07 4.74 -43.82
CA ASP A 780 11.90 4.89 -42.36
C ASP A 780 11.55 3.56 -41.69
N ARG A 781 10.63 2.77 -42.28
CA ARG A 781 10.23 1.49 -41.67
C ARG A 781 11.37 0.48 -41.61
N VAL A 782 12.25 0.48 -42.63
CA VAL A 782 13.43 -0.40 -42.67
C VAL A 782 14.42 0.04 -41.59
N LYS A 783 14.69 1.35 -41.50
CA LYS A 783 15.57 1.90 -40.44
C LYS A 783 15.04 1.60 -39.03
N VAL A 784 13.73 1.74 -38.80
CA VAL A 784 13.11 1.41 -37.52
C VAL A 784 13.18 -0.10 -37.23
N ALA A 785 12.94 -0.96 -38.22
CA ALA A 785 13.04 -2.41 -38.08
C ALA A 785 14.47 -2.88 -37.75
N GLU A 786 15.48 -2.27 -38.40
CA GLU A 786 16.90 -2.49 -38.10
C GLU A 786 17.25 -2.03 -36.68
N ASN A 787 16.79 -0.83 -36.29
CA ASN A 787 16.97 -0.32 -34.94
C ASN A 787 16.32 -1.22 -33.90
N LEU A 788 15.13 -1.77 -34.16
CA LEU A 788 14.49 -2.73 -33.26
C LEU A 788 15.14 -4.12 -33.31
N GLN A 789 16.14 -4.36 -34.17
CA GLN A 789 16.81 -5.65 -34.36
C GLN A 789 15.81 -6.77 -34.71
N LEU A 790 14.92 -6.51 -35.66
CA LEU A 790 14.02 -7.54 -36.20
C LEU A 790 14.79 -8.57 -37.05
N PRO A 791 14.28 -9.80 -37.21
CA PRO A 791 14.92 -10.81 -38.05
C PRO A 791 15.13 -10.32 -39.49
N ALA A 792 16.19 -10.82 -40.16
CA ALA A 792 16.52 -10.43 -41.52
C ALA A 792 15.34 -10.62 -42.49
N ASP A 793 14.58 -11.70 -42.33
CA ASP A 793 13.40 -11.99 -43.14
C ASP A 793 12.30 -10.92 -42.97
N SER A 794 12.10 -10.38 -41.76
CA SER A 794 11.17 -9.28 -41.51
C SER A 794 11.61 -8.00 -42.21
N ILE A 795 12.89 -7.66 -42.10
CA ILE A 795 13.45 -6.46 -42.73
C ILE A 795 13.30 -6.57 -44.26
N HIS A 796 13.63 -7.73 -44.83
CA HIS A 796 13.47 -8.01 -46.24
C HIS A 796 11.99 -7.92 -46.68
N ARG A 797 11.05 -8.51 -45.93
CA ARG A 797 9.60 -8.39 -46.19
C ARG A 797 9.15 -6.94 -46.19
N LEU A 798 9.51 -6.16 -45.18
CA LEU A 798 9.13 -4.75 -45.06
C LEU A 798 9.71 -3.89 -46.21
N GLN A 799 10.90 -4.24 -46.70
CA GLN A 799 11.58 -3.55 -47.80
C GLN A 799 10.96 -3.86 -49.18
N GLN A 800 10.52 -5.10 -49.39
CA GLN A 800 9.98 -5.57 -50.68
C GLN A 800 8.47 -5.39 -50.82
N LEU A 801 7.77 -5.03 -49.75
CA LEU A 801 6.30 -5.00 -49.69
C LEU A 801 5.65 -4.19 -50.82
N GLU A 802 6.13 -2.97 -51.09
CA GLU A 802 5.63 -2.14 -52.20
C GLU A 802 5.94 -2.75 -53.57
N GLY A 803 7.10 -3.41 -53.72
CA GLY A 803 7.48 -4.10 -54.95
C GLY A 803 6.56 -5.28 -55.24
N VAL A 804 6.29 -6.10 -54.23
CA VAL A 804 5.35 -7.22 -54.32
C VAL A 804 3.93 -6.74 -54.61
N GLN A 805 3.47 -5.65 -53.97
CA GLN A 805 2.17 -5.05 -54.28
C GLN A 805 2.07 -4.58 -55.74
N ALA A 806 3.13 -3.95 -56.27
CA ALA A 806 3.17 -3.50 -57.66
C ALA A 806 3.18 -4.69 -58.63
N GLU A 807 3.95 -5.73 -58.34
CA GLU A 807 4.00 -6.96 -59.15
C GLU A 807 2.64 -7.66 -59.17
N LEU A 808 1.99 -7.81 -58.01
CA LEU A 808 0.65 -8.36 -57.93
C LEU A 808 -0.32 -7.50 -58.76
N LYS A 809 -0.33 -6.17 -58.56
CA LYS A 809 -1.23 -5.28 -59.31
C LYS A 809 -1.04 -5.37 -60.83
N HIS A 810 0.19 -5.61 -61.30
CA HIS A 810 0.48 -5.78 -62.72
C HIS A 810 0.04 -7.14 -63.26
N LYS A 811 0.29 -8.25 -62.54
CA LYS A 811 0.00 -9.62 -63.00
C LYS A 811 -1.44 -10.07 -62.72
N TRP A 812 -2.14 -9.39 -61.82
CA TRP A 812 -3.49 -9.75 -61.40
C TRP A 812 -4.54 -9.72 -62.53
N PRO A 813 -4.56 -8.72 -63.44
CA PRO A 813 -5.51 -8.68 -64.55
C PRO A 813 -5.37 -9.85 -65.53
N ASP A 814 -4.16 -10.43 -65.61
CA ASP A 814 -3.86 -11.56 -66.49
C ASP A 814 -4.30 -12.91 -65.90
N CYS A 815 -4.65 -12.93 -64.60
CA CYS A 815 -5.07 -14.12 -63.88
C CYS A 815 -6.59 -14.26 -63.89
N GLN A 816 -7.14 -14.91 -64.93
CA GLN A 816 -8.58 -15.18 -65.05
C GLN A 816 -9.02 -16.47 -64.36
N ARG A 817 -8.08 -17.37 -64.05
CA ARG A 817 -8.36 -18.70 -63.47
C ARG A 817 -7.81 -18.86 -62.04
N PRO A 818 -8.48 -19.64 -61.16
CA PRO A 818 -7.99 -19.96 -59.83
C PRO A 818 -6.55 -20.48 -59.78
N SER A 819 -6.16 -21.35 -60.71
CA SER A 819 -4.82 -21.91 -60.82
C SER A 819 -3.73 -20.85 -61.01
N GLN A 820 -4.00 -19.83 -61.83
CA GLN A 820 -3.09 -18.73 -62.11
C GLN A 820 -2.90 -17.85 -60.88
N VAL A 821 -4.00 -17.54 -60.17
CA VAL A 821 -3.95 -16.78 -58.92
C VAL A 821 -3.21 -17.56 -57.83
N ALA A 822 -3.48 -18.87 -57.70
CA ALA A 822 -2.79 -19.72 -56.74
C ALA A 822 -1.29 -19.85 -57.03
N ALA A 823 -0.89 -19.96 -58.30
CA ALA A 823 0.51 -20.01 -58.72
C ALA A 823 1.25 -18.68 -58.52
N LEU A 824 0.53 -17.55 -58.62
CA LEU A 824 1.08 -16.23 -58.31
C LEU A 824 1.29 -16.05 -56.80
N LEU A 825 0.34 -16.48 -55.98
CA LEU A 825 0.37 -16.30 -54.53
C LEU A 825 1.27 -17.32 -53.81
N SER A 826 1.46 -18.53 -54.36
CA SER A 826 2.29 -19.59 -53.76
C SER A 826 3.79 -19.29 -53.69
N GLN A 827 4.23 -18.20 -54.34
CA GLN A 827 5.61 -17.73 -54.32
C GLN A 827 5.96 -16.96 -53.05
N TYR A 828 4.97 -16.58 -52.24
CA TYR A 828 5.13 -15.77 -51.04
C TYR A 828 4.83 -16.56 -49.77
N ASP A 829 5.54 -16.24 -48.69
CA ASP A 829 5.28 -16.80 -47.36
C ASP A 829 3.96 -16.27 -46.75
N LEU A 830 3.44 -16.99 -45.76
CA LEU A 830 2.17 -16.66 -45.12
C LEU A 830 2.17 -15.24 -44.52
N GLN A 831 3.29 -14.83 -43.91
CA GLN A 831 3.47 -13.49 -43.32
C GLN A 831 3.31 -12.40 -44.38
N THR A 832 3.96 -12.53 -45.55
CA THR A 832 3.83 -11.57 -46.65
C THR A 832 2.40 -11.53 -47.17
N LEU A 833 1.75 -12.69 -47.36
CA LEU A 833 0.36 -12.76 -47.82
C LEU A 833 -0.61 -12.06 -46.85
N ILE A 834 -0.41 -12.21 -45.53
CA ILE A 834 -1.22 -11.52 -44.51
C ILE A 834 -1.02 -10.00 -44.58
N LEU A 835 0.24 -9.53 -44.64
CA LEU A 835 0.56 -8.10 -44.77
C LEU A 835 -0.09 -7.49 -46.02
N LEU A 836 0.00 -8.20 -47.15
CA LEU A 836 -0.61 -7.79 -48.40
C LEU A 836 -2.13 -7.75 -48.31
N ALA A 837 -2.76 -8.80 -47.78
CA ALA A 837 -4.21 -8.89 -47.65
C ALA A 837 -4.78 -7.72 -46.83
N VAL A 838 -4.09 -7.35 -45.76
CA VAL A 838 -4.54 -6.31 -44.84
C VAL A 838 -4.46 -4.93 -45.47
N ARG A 839 -3.38 -4.63 -46.21
CA ARG A 839 -3.19 -3.36 -46.94
C ARG A 839 -3.97 -3.28 -48.26
N ALA A 840 -4.30 -4.41 -48.86
CA ALA A 840 -4.96 -4.46 -50.16
C ALA A 840 -6.40 -3.93 -50.13
N ASP A 841 -6.90 -3.58 -51.31
CA ASP A 841 -8.31 -3.26 -51.50
C ASP A 841 -9.20 -4.50 -51.34
N ARG A 842 -10.51 -4.29 -51.19
CA ARG A 842 -11.49 -5.36 -50.94
C ARG A 842 -11.43 -6.53 -51.94
N PRO A 843 -11.33 -6.32 -53.28
CA PRO A 843 -11.29 -7.42 -54.24
C PRO A 843 -10.00 -8.26 -54.13
N THR A 844 -8.83 -7.61 -54.06
CA THR A 844 -7.54 -8.32 -53.92
C THR A 844 -7.49 -9.09 -52.61
N ARG A 845 -7.92 -8.47 -51.50
CA ARG A 845 -8.03 -9.15 -50.20
C ARG A 845 -8.91 -10.39 -50.26
N LYS A 846 -10.04 -10.34 -50.98
CA LYS A 846 -10.98 -11.48 -51.10
C LYS A 846 -10.33 -12.69 -51.79
N GLN A 847 -9.50 -12.45 -52.81
CA GLN A 847 -8.80 -13.54 -53.51
C GLN A 847 -7.66 -14.11 -52.67
N ILE A 848 -6.87 -13.27 -51.98
CA ILE A 848 -5.83 -13.76 -51.06
C ILE A 848 -6.49 -14.60 -49.95
N TRP A 849 -7.63 -14.15 -49.42
CA TRP A 849 -8.40 -14.90 -48.44
C TRP A 849 -8.86 -16.26 -48.99
N ARG A 850 -9.38 -16.28 -50.22
CA ARG A 850 -9.83 -17.51 -50.90
C ARG A 850 -8.68 -18.46 -51.16
N TYR A 851 -7.51 -17.94 -51.52
CA TYR A 851 -6.30 -18.74 -51.66
C TYR A 851 -5.90 -19.40 -50.33
N LEU A 852 -5.81 -18.61 -49.25
CA LEU A 852 -5.43 -19.11 -47.93
C LEU A 852 -6.44 -20.10 -47.31
N THR A 853 -7.72 -20.02 -47.69
CA THR A 853 -8.78 -20.89 -47.13
C THR A 853 -8.99 -22.13 -47.98
N ASP A 854 -9.15 -21.96 -49.29
CA ASP A 854 -9.67 -22.98 -50.19
C ASP A 854 -8.55 -23.55 -51.07
N TRP A 855 -7.75 -22.71 -51.74
CA TRP A 855 -6.85 -23.18 -52.81
C TRP A 855 -5.51 -23.73 -52.31
N ALA A 856 -4.96 -23.18 -51.23
CA ALA A 856 -3.70 -23.64 -50.65
C ALA A 856 -3.81 -25.04 -50.03
N THR A 857 -5.02 -25.49 -49.70
CA THR A 857 -5.29 -26.80 -49.06
C THR A 857 -5.64 -27.90 -50.06
N VAL A 858 -5.89 -27.55 -51.33
CA VAL A 858 -6.20 -28.52 -52.40
C VAL A 858 -4.98 -29.40 -52.66
N LYS A 859 -5.18 -30.71 -52.60
CA LYS A 859 -4.18 -31.71 -53.00
C LYS A 859 -4.50 -32.21 -54.40
N ALA A 860 -3.48 -32.33 -55.24
CA ALA A 860 -3.64 -32.97 -56.53
C ALA A 860 -4.08 -34.44 -56.33
N PRO A 861 -5.02 -34.95 -57.13
CA PRO A 861 -5.52 -36.32 -57.05
C PRO A 861 -4.47 -37.38 -57.48
N LEU A 862 -3.34 -36.95 -58.05
CA LEU A 862 -2.19 -37.79 -58.37
C LEU A 862 -0.94 -37.27 -57.68
N ASP A 863 -0.13 -38.19 -57.16
CA ASP A 863 1.19 -37.90 -56.62
C ASP A 863 2.34 -38.42 -57.53
N GLY A 864 3.58 -38.16 -57.13
CA GLY A 864 4.75 -38.61 -57.88
C GLY A 864 4.92 -40.15 -57.92
N ASN A 865 4.33 -40.89 -56.99
CA ASN A 865 4.36 -42.36 -57.01
C ASN A 865 3.30 -42.92 -57.97
N ASP A 866 2.20 -42.21 -58.16
CA ASP A 866 1.18 -42.54 -59.13
C ASP A 866 1.69 -42.32 -60.56
N LEU A 867 2.44 -41.25 -60.81
CA LEU A 867 3.12 -41.04 -62.11
C LEU A 867 4.13 -42.14 -62.45
N LYS A 868 4.85 -42.68 -61.45
CA LYS A 868 5.73 -43.85 -61.63
C LYS A 868 4.94 -45.09 -62.00
N ARG A 869 3.82 -45.35 -61.32
CA ARG A 869 2.91 -46.47 -61.62
C ARG A 869 2.31 -46.37 -63.03
N LEU A 870 2.06 -45.15 -63.51
CA LEU A 870 1.62 -44.88 -64.87
C LEU A 870 2.74 -45.02 -65.93
N GLY A 871 3.98 -45.28 -65.53
CA GLY A 871 5.10 -45.57 -66.43
C GLY A 871 5.94 -44.37 -66.86
N TYR A 872 5.81 -43.21 -66.20
CA TYR A 872 6.67 -42.04 -66.46
C TYR A 872 8.01 -42.16 -65.72
N LYS A 873 9.10 -41.71 -66.36
CA LYS A 873 10.45 -41.73 -65.76
C LYS A 873 10.70 -40.52 -64.85
N PRO A 874 11.15 -40.71 -63.59
CA PRO A 874 11.45 -39.61 -62.68
C PRO A 874 12.45 -38.61 -63.27
N GLY A 875 12.11 -37.31 -63.23
CA GLY A 875 12.96 -36.25 -63.78
C GLY A 875 12.27 -34.88 -63.81
N LYS A 876 12.89 -33.88 -64.45
CA LYS A 876 12.33 -32.52 -64.62
C LYS A 876 10.87 -32.47 -65.15
N PRO A 877 10.40 -33.39 -66.04
CA PRO A 877 9.01 -33.38 -66.51
C PRO A 877 7.97 -33.69 -65.43
N PHE A 878 8.33 -34.40 -64.35
CA PHE A 878 7.37 -34.74 -63.28
C PHE A 878 6.77 -33.49 -62.63
N LYS A 879 7.60 -32.47 -62.40
CA LYS A 879 7.13 -31.21 -61.83
C LYS A 879 6.13 -30.52 -62.76
N GLN A 880 6.41 -30.49 -64.06
CA GLN A 880 5.51 -29.90 -65.07
C GLN A 880 4.16 -30.64 -65.13
N ILE A 881 4.18 -31.97 -65.06
CA ILE A 881 2.95 -32.79 -65.08
C ILE A 881 2.14 -32.58 -63.79
N LEU A 882 2.79 -32.62 -62.62
CA LEU A 882 2.11 -32.42 -61.33
C LEU A 882 1.57 -31.00 -61.17
N ASP A 883 2.32 -29.98 -61.60
CA ASP A 883 1.88 -28.58 -61.59
C ASP A 883 0.67 -28.38 -62.54
N ALA A 884 0.65 -29.04 -63.71
CA ALA A 884 -0.46 -29.00 -64.65
C ALA A 884 -1.71 -29.73 -64.12
N VAL A 885 -1.54 -30.89 -63.48
CA VAL A 885 -2.64 -31.61 -62.81
C VAL A 885 -3.20 -30.76 -61.67
N MET A 886 -2.34 -30.17 -60.83
CA MET A 886 -2.76 -29.27 -59.75
C MET A 886 -3.52 -28.05 -60.29
N ALA A 887 -3.04 -27.43 -61.36
CA ALA A 887 -3.73 -26.31 -62.01
C ALA A 887 -5.12 -26.71 -62.53
N ALA A 888 -5.23 -27.86 -63.18
CA ALA A 888 -6.49 -28.38 -63.69
C ALA A 888 -7.47 -28.80 -62.56
N THR A 889 -6.97 -29.29 -61.43
CA THR A 889 -7.77 -29.53 -60.22
C THR A 889 -8.27 -28.22 -59.60
N LEU A 890 -7.41 -27.20 -59.47
CA LEU A 890 -7.78 -25.88 -58.95
C LEU A 890 -8.81 -25.15 -59.82
N ASP A 891 -8.76 -25.35 -61.14
CA ASP A 891 -9.70 -24.78 -62.11
C ASP A 891 -11.02 -25.56 -62.20
N GLY A 892 -11.16 -26.67 -61.47
CA GLY A 892 -12.37 -27.50 -61.45
C GLY A 892 -12.57 -28.38 -62.68
N THR A 893 -11.53 -28.56 -63.50
CA THR A 893 -11.56 -29.42 -64.70
C THR A 893 -11.28 -30.89 -64.40
N ILE A 894 -10.68 -31.19 -63.24
CA ILE A 894 -10.37 -32.54 -62.77
C ILE A 894 -10.90 -32.69 -61.35
N SER A 895 -11.80 -33.65 -61.16
CA SER A 895 -12.49 -33.89 -59.88
C SER A 895 -11.96 -35.10 -59.13
N ASP A 896 -11.55 -36.14 -59.86
CA ASP A 896 -11.14 -37.42 -59.28
C ASP A 896 -9.85 -37.96 -59.91
N ARG A 897 -9.41 -39.11 -59.41
CA ARG A 897 -8.19 -39.77 -59.85
C ARG A 897 -8.29 -40.27 -61.29
N ALA A 898 -9.47 -40.71 -61.74
CA ALA A 898 -9.66 -41.23 -63.10
C ALA A 898 -9.55 -40.10 -64.13
N ASP A 899 -10.17 -38.96 -63.85
CA ASP A 899 -10.06 -37.73 -64.64
C ASP A 899 -8.60 -37.28 -64.76
N ALA A 900 -7.85 -37.37 -63.65
CA ALA A 900 -6.45 -36.98 -63.60
C ALA A 900 -5.55 -37.89 -64.44
N GLU A 901 -5.80 -39.21 -64.44
CA GLU A 901 -5.06 -40.18 -65.26
C GLU A 901 -5.30 -39.96 -66.75
N VAL A 902 -6.56 -39.70 -67.15
CA VAL A 902 -6.94 -39.37 -68.53
C VAL A 902 -6.31 -38.04 -68.98
N PHE A 903 -6.32 -37.02 -68.13
CA PHE A 903 -5.72 -35.72 -68.41
C PHE A 903 -4.22 -35.83 -68.69
N VAL A 904 -3.49 -36.57 -67.84
CA VAL A 904 -2.05 -36.78 -67.97
C VAL A 904 -1.72 -37.54 -69.26
N GLN A 905 -2.48 -38.60 -69.59
CA GLN A 905 -2.26 -39.37 -70.82
C GLN A 905 -2.55 -38.57 -72.10
N THR A 906 -3.50 -37.64 -72.05
CA THR A 906 -3.92 -36.83 -73.20
C THR A 906 -2.96 -35.66 -73.47
N HIS A 907 -2.52 -34.96 -72.41
CA HIS A 907 -1.72 -33.74 -72.55
C HIS A 907 -0.20 -33.98 -72.48
N PHE A 908 0.21 -35.12 -71.91
CA PHE A 908 1.62 -35.50 -71.79
C PHE A 908 1.83 -36.94 -72.31
N PRO A 909 1.58 -37.20 -73.60
CA PRO A 909 1.75 -38.55 -74.15
C PRO A 909 3.18 -39.04 -73.92
N LYS A 910 3.30 -40.33 -73.54
CA LYS A 910 4.59 -40.96 -73.30
C LYS A 910 5.45 -40.88 -74.57
N PRO A 911 6.75 -40.53 -74.46
CA PRO A 911 7.66 -40.61 -75.59
C PRO A 911 7.90 -42.05 -76.05
#